data_AF-A0A8H7P079-F1
#
_entry.id   AF-A0A8H7P079-F1
#
_cell.length_a   1.000
_cell.length_b   1.000
_cell.length_c   1.000
_cell.angle_alpha   90.00
_cell.angle_beta   90.00
_cell.angle_gamma   90.00
#
_symmetry.space_group_name_H-M   'P 1'
#
loop_
_entity.id
_entity.type
_entity.pdbx_description
1 polymer ?
#
loop_
_entity_poly.entity_id
_entity_poly.type
_entity_poly.pdbx_seq_one_letter_code
_entity_poly.pdbx_strand_id
1 'polypeptide(L)'
;MSPAVWFITGASSGMGRAMTEVVLENGDIAVATLRKPEVLSELTARYPKDRLLTVKLDVTQPSDIAAAFETARAAFGRIDIVFNNAGYAILGEIESVPDDVARKLFETNFWGAMGVAREAVRFFREVNTPQGGHLISITSMLSVATSGALGYYTASKHAVEAGLECLAKARSEMDPKWNIKITNVLPGGFATRGSQPESLVQTELHPAYKEQATVKHLRAYIPNAPLPGDTHKAMRAIYHQIAQNPNPPVRVPLGKDAIIGFRAVAKGMVDDADKNEALSADLLIEGKELMTHLDKQSRSAGDESMKIRHPEAPSVAMFHAVYLQLCEEDCRQVPDPTQRTILATAIGRRKVTCAGADHHVSRDPVRAGRRLALSSSVRASTQSLADQCCASIQEALPSAVFYSNSSTYVEEESTYYSAQQAALTPACRVAPTSPDDVSQIMKVATSTGCLFAVRSGGHMNWNGSSNIDASGFTIDLEQMNTVSLASDQKTATIQSGAAWSKVYGLLTPLNLTVAGGRASTVGVGGFLVAGGISFLSYQHGLANNYIAQYEIVLANGTIVNASATENTDLYWAMGLGSTNYGIVTSYILETFPLDGMWGGTVGLNISQAPEVMDYLANFTLKLNDDPEGLSAVTLAWNPDVQDYDLFISNAYLHPESFPPLFSGLEEFVPSATTNTLAVTNITSLTAAFAAGDPSGFRTNWWTLTFDADAQIVLDVFDYGKQLFADLVTTNGTQWSLDIQPIDQKFIQATQAGNNPSGLSGDNLFLILEHVIWTDPSLDDEVHSKAQQFLDYAQNLASQRGVLNQWLYLNYADGSQPIYEQIGDSNLERLQQAKSAYDPSNLLGQLWRGGFKLPQ
;
A
#
# COMPACT_ATOMS: atom_id res chain seq x y z
N MET A 1 -28.18 -0.27 28.73
CA MET A 1 -28.71 -1.43 27.97
C MET A 1 -28.66 -2.65 28.88
N SER A 2 -29.45 -3.69 28.63
CA SER A 2 -29.27 -4.97 29.34
C SER A 2 -27.88 -5.53 29.03
N PRO A 3 -27.17 -6.16 29.98
CA PRO A 3 -25.93 -6.88 29.73
C PRO A 3 -26.07 -7.85 28.54
N ALA A 4 -25.10 -7.88 27.64
CA ALA A 4 -25.08 -8.86 26.55
C ALA A 4 -24.59 -10.23 27.07
N VAL A 5 -25.12 -11.30 26.48
CA VAL A 5 -24.76 -12.68 26.81
C VAL A 5 -23.73 -13.19 25.80
N TRP A 6 -22.52 -13.41 26.26
CA TRP A 6 -21.40 -13.91 25.47
C TRP A 6 -21.21 -15.42 25.68
N PHE A 7 -21.18 -16.19 24.60
CA PHE A 7 -20.77 -17.58 24.62
C PHE A 7 -19.34 -17.71 24.13
N ILE A 8 -18.43 -18.13 25.01
CA ILE A 8 -16.99 -18.10 24.76
C ILE A 8 -16.44 -19.53 24.74
N THR A 9 -15.82 -19.94 23.64
CA THR A 9 -15.18 -21.27 23.52
C THR A 9 -13.69 -21.20 23.84
N GLY A 10 -13.18 -22.25 24.49
CA GLY A 10 -11.77 -22.31 24.87
C GLY A 10 -11.40 -21.29 25.96
N ALA A 11 -12.28 -21.07 26.94
CA ALA A 11 -12.11 -20.04 27.97
C ALA A 11 -11.01 -20.35 29.01
N SER A 12 -10.31 -21.48 28.91
CA SER A 12 -9.32 -21.92 29.90
C SER A 12 -8.04 -21.08 29.94
N SER A 13 -7.63 -20.50 28.81
CA SER A 13 -6.36 -19.78 28.67
C SER A 13 -6.38 -18.83 27.46
N GLY A 14 -5.29 -18.08 27.27
CA GLY A 14 -5.06 -17.26 26.07
C GLY A 14 -6.17 -16.24 25.81
N MET A 15 -6.55 -16.07 24.54
CA MET A 15 -7.58 -15.11 24.11
C MET A 15 -8.97 -15.43 24.68
N GLY A 16 -9.36 -16.69 24.79
CA GLY A 16 -10.67 -17.07 25.35
C GLY A 16 -10.81 -16.67 26.82
N ARG A 17 -9.75 -16.88 27.62
CA ARG A 17 -9.73 -16.42 29.01
C ARG A 17 -9.73 -14.88 29.10
N ALA A 18 -8.87 -14.22 28.32
CA ALA A 18 -8.79 -12.76 28.32
C ALA A 18 -10.12 -12.11 27.89
N MET A 19 -10.82 -12.69 26.91
CA MET A 19 -12.16 -12.23 26.52
C MET A 19 -13.17 -12.45 27.63
N THR A 20 -13.12 -13.58 28.34
CA THR A 20 -13.99 -13.84 29.50
C THR A 20 -13.80 -12.75 30.56
N GLU A 21 -12.55 -12.39 30.86
CA GLU A 21 -12.23 -11.32 31.82
C GLU A 21 -12.72 -9.95 31.32
N VAL A 22 -12.47 -9.59 30.06
CA VAL A 22 -12.94 -8.32 29.46
C VAL A 22 -14.46 -8.19 29.47
N VAL A 23 -15.19 -9.27 29.15
CA VAL A 23 -16.67 -9.30 29.19
C VAL A 23 -17.18 -9.04 30.60
N LEU A 24 -16.60 -9.71 31.60
CA LEU A 24 -17.00 -9.54 33.00
C LEU A 24 -16.68 -8.14 33.53
N GLU A 25 -15.49 -7.61 33.22
CA GLU A 25 -15.05 -6.25 33.56
C GLU A 25 -16.01 -5.17 33.01
N ASN A 26 -16.57 -5.39 31.82
CA ASN A 26 -17.42 -4.42 31.15
C ASN A 26 -18.91 -4.48 31.54
N GLY A 27 -19.28 -5.35 32.47
CA GLY A 27 -20.68 -5.43 32.89
C GLY A 27 -21.54 -6.43 32.11
N ASP A 28 -20.95 -7.21 31.19
CA ASP A 28 -21.66 -8.23 30.41
C ASP A 28 -21.62 -9.62 31.08
N ILE A 29 -22.38 -10.56 30.52
CA ILE A 29 -22.53 -11.93 31.02
C ILE A 29 -21.66 -12.87 30.18
N ALA A 30 -20.84 -13.71 30.83
CA ALA A 30 -19.99 -14.69 30.17
C ALA A 30 -20.48 -16.12 30.43
N VAL A 31 -20.85 -16.83 29.36
CA VAL A 31 -20.93 -18.29 29.31
C VAL A 31 -19.56 -18.81 28.86
N ALA A 32 -18.70 -19.09 29.83
CA ALA A 32 -17.33 -19.52 29.61
C ALA A 32 -17.28 -21.04 29.45
N THR A 33 -16.94 -21.52 28.26
CA THR A 33 -16.97 -22.96 27.94
C THR A 33 -15.57 -23.53 27.77
N LEU A 34 -15.33 -24.69 28.40
CA LEU A 34 -14.02 -25.34 28.49
C LEU A 34 -14.15 -26.80 28.93
N ARG A 35 -13.16 -27.64 28.61
CA ARG A 35 -13.17 -29.08 28.97
C ARG A 35 -13.12 -29.35 30.48
N LYS A 36 -12.46 -28.46 31.23
CA LYS A 36 -12.22 -28.55 32.69
C LYS A 36 -12.66 -27.26 33.39
N PRO A 37 -13.95 -27.13 33.76
CA PRO A 37 -14.50 -25.89 34.33
C PRO A 37 -13.78 -25.37 35.59
N GLU A 38 -13.15 -26.26 36.35
CA GLU A 38 -12.39 -25.94 37.56
C GLU A 38 -11.21 -24.97 37.33
N VAL A 39 -10.72 -24.85 36.08
CA VAL A 39 -9.65 -23.90 35.69
C VAL A 39 -10.05 -22.44 35.90
N LEU A 40 -11.35 -22.12 35.98
CA LEU A 40 -11.86 -20.77 36.22
C LEU A 40 -12.39 -20.59 37.65
N SER A 41 -11.98 -21.45 38.60
CA SER A 41 -12.43 -21.39 39.99
C SER A 41 -12.23 -20.00 40.61
N GLU A 42 -11.10 -19.32 40.32
CA GLU A 42 -10.83 -17.96 40.81
C GLU A 42 -11.77 -16.90 40.23
N LEU A 43 -12.30 -17.11 39.02
CA LEU A 43 -13.30 -16.21 38.43
C LEU A 43 -14.69 -16.50 38.99
N THR A 44 -15.05 -17.77 39.16
CA THR A 44 -16.36 -18.16 39.75
C THR A 44 -16.49 -17.80 41.23
N ALA A 45 -15.37 -17.65 41.94
CA ALA A 45 -15.38 -17.12 43.31
C ALA A 45 -15.61 -15.59 43.34
N ARG A 46 -15.26 -14.88 42.26
CA ARG A 46 -15.38 -13.42 42.15
C ARG A 46 -16.71 -12.97 41.54
N TYR A 47 -17.27 -13.75 40.63
CA TYR A 47 -18.47 -13.40 39.88
C TYR A 47 -19.61 -14.38 40.15
N PRO A 48 -20.84 -13.89 40.42
CA PRO A 48 -22.00 -14.76 40.64
C PRO A 48 -22.46 -15.47 39.35
N LYS A 49 -23.28 -16.53 39.50
CA LYS A 49 -23.70 -17.39 38.36
C LYS A 49 -24.55 -16.69 37.30
N ASP A 50 -25.20 -15.58 37.65
CA ASP A 50 -25.94 -14.72 36.73
C ASP A 50 -25.02 -13.79 35.90
N ARG A 51 -23.72 -13.76 36.21
CA ARG A 51 -22.67 -13.01 35.50
C ARG A 51 -21.66 -13.91 34.81
N LEU A 52 -21.27 -15.01 35.45
CA LEU A 52 -20.35 -16.00 34.91
C LEU A 52 -20.94 -17.40 35.05
N LEU A 53 -21.23 -18.04 33.93
CA LEU A 53 -21.64 -19.44 33.87
C LEU A 53 -20.52 -20.26 33.22
N THR A 54 -19.90 -21.16 33.99
CA THR A 54 -18.91 -22.10 33.45
C THR A 54 -19.61 -23.36 32.97
N VAL A 55 -19.34 -23.76 31.72
CA VAL A 55 -19.97 -24.93 31.09
C VAL A 55 -18.91 -25.86 30.54
N LYS A 56 -19.06 -27.16 30.82
CA LYS A 56 -18.18 -28.17 30.22
C LYS A 56 -18.50 -28.29 28.73
N LEU A 57 -17.50 -28.09 27.88
CA LEU A 57 -17.63 -28.25 26.42
C LEU A 57 -16.34 -28.82 25.83
N ASP A 58 -16.46 -29.94 25.14
CA ASP A 58 -15.49 -30.38 24.13
C ASP A 58 -16.06 -30.08 22.73
N VAL A 59 -15.46 -29.15 22.00
CA VAL A 59 -15.93 -28.74 20.67
C VAL A 59 -15.83 -29.85 19.63
N THR A 60 -15.08 -30.92 19.90
CA THR A 60 -15.02 -32.10 19.02
C THR A 60 -16.27 -32.99 19.13
N GLN A 61 -17.12 -32.76 20.14
CA GLN A 61 -18.33 -33.54 20.39
C GLN A 61 -19.59 -32.72 20.05
N PRO A 62 -20.30 -33.03 18.95
CA PRO A 62 -21.50 -32.28 18.57
C PRO A 62 -22.59 -32.25 19.64
N SER A 63 -22.71 -33.32 20.44
CA SER A 63 -23.64 -33.38 21.58
C SER A 63 -23.30 -32.38 22.68
N ASP A 64 -22.01 -32.16 22.95
CA ASP A 64 -21.57 -31.21 23.97
C ASP A 64 -21.85 -29.77 23.51
N ILE A 65 -21.65 -29.46 22.23
CA ILE A 65 -21.98 -28.15 21.64
C ILE A 65 -23.47 -27.85 21.87
N ALA A 66 -24.36 -28.75 21.44
CA ALA A 66 -25.81 -28.56 21.62
C ALA A 66 -26.19 -28.43 23.10
N ALA A 67 -25.65 -29.27 23.97
CA ALA A 67 -25.91 -29.22 25.41
C ALA A 67 -25.43 -27.91 26.05
N ALA A 68 -24.30 -27.35 25.61
CA ALA A 68 -23.77 -26.10 26.13
C ALA A 68 -24.64 -24.89 25.73
N PHE A 69 -25.10 -24.84 24.48
CA PHE A 69 -26.04 -23.81 24.03
C PHE A 69 -27.39 -23.92 24.75
N GLU A 70 -27.91 -25.13 24.97
CA GLU A 70 -29.12 -25.34 25.76
C GLU A 70 -28.95 -24.92 27.23
N THR A 71 -27.77 -25.15 27.80
CA THR A 71 -27.45 -24.68 29.17
C THR A 71 -27.46 -23.15 29.23
N ALA A 72 -26.88 -22.47 28.23
CA ALA A 72 -26.93 -21.02 28.11
C ALA A 72 -28.37 -20.51 27.94
N ARG A 73 -29.18 -21.17 27.10
CA ARG A 73 -30.61 -20.87 26.91
C ARG A 73 -31.39 -21.01 28.22
N ALA A 74 -31.18 -22.08 28.96
CA ALA A 74 -31.89 -22.31 30.23
C ALA A 74 -31.54 -21.25 31.28
N ALA A 75 -30.31 -20.74 31.29
CA ALA A 75 -29.86 -19.74 32.24
C ALA A 75 -30.27 -18.31 31.85
N PHE A 76 -30.14 -17.93 30.58
CA PHE A 76 -30.25 -16.53 30.14
C PHE A 76 -31.28 -16.27 29.04
N GLY A 77 -31.85 -17.33 28.45
CA GLY A 77 -32.87 -17.25 27.40
C GLY A 77 -32.38 -16.80 26.03
N ARG A 78 -31.16 -16.25 25.92
CA ARG A 78 -30.56 -15.72 24.68
C ARG A 78 -29.05 -15.83 24.70
N ILE A 79 -28.44 -15.69 23.52
CA ILE A 79 -26.98 -15.52 23.34
C ILE A 79 -26.81 -14.43 22.30
N ASP A 80 -26.14 -13.33 22.64
CA ASP A 80 -26.00 -12.20 21.72
C ASP A 80 -24.75 -12.32 20.86
N ILE A 81 -23.66 -12.82 21.47
CA ILE A 81 -22.34 -12.89 20.83
C ILE A 81 -21.74 -14.26 21.11
N VAL A 82 -21.30 -14.93 20.05
CA VAL A 82 -20.50 -16.16 20.15
C VAL A 82 -19.06 -15.84 19.79
N PHE A 83 -18.15 -15.98 20.75
CA PHE A 83 -16.71 -15.88 20.56
C PHE A 83 -16.12 -17.28 20.33
N ASN A 84 -16.00 -17.66 19.07
CA ASN A 84 -15.57 -18.97 18.60
C ASN A 84 -14.04 -19.01 18.46
N ASN A 85 -13.35 -19.48 19.50
CA ASN A 85 -11.91 -19.32 19.68
C ASN A 85 -11.16 -20.64 19.90
N ALA A 86 -11.84 -21.73 20.30
CA ALA A 86 -11.16 -22.98 20.63
C ALA A 86 -10.27 -23.49 19.48
N GLY A 87 -8.99 -23.75 19.77
CA GLY A 87 -8.04 -24.26 18.80
C GLY A 87 -6.63 -24.39 19.37
N TYR A 88 -5.77 -25.10 18.65
CA TYR A 88 -4.35 -25.29 18.97
C TYR A 88 -3.54 -25.45 17.67
N ALA A 89 -2.22 -25.51 17.76
CA ALA A 89 -1.32 -25.68 16.61
C ALA A 89 -0.50 -26.97 16.70
N ILE A 90 -0.01 -27.44 15.55
CA ILE A 90 1.00 -28.48 15.44
C ILE A 90 2.25 -27.88 14.82
N LEU A 91 3.39 -28.10 15.47
CA LEU A 91 4.72 -27.84 14.92
C LEU A 91 5.30 -29.15 14.37
N GLY A 92 5.35 -29.27 13.04
CA GLY A 92 5.86 -30.42 12.33
C GLY A 92 5.85 -30.23 10.81
N GLU A 93 6.77 -30.90 10.13
CA GLU A 93 6.82 -30.90 8.66
C GLU A 93 5.60 -31.65 8.10
N ILE A 94 5.04 -31.19 6.98
CA ILE A 94 3.76 -31.75 6.46
C ILE A 94 3.84 -33.26 6.25
N GLU A 95 4.96 -33.77 5.70
CA GLU A 95 5.13 -35.21 5.44
C GLU A 95 5.42 -36.03 6.71
N SER A 96 5.78 -35.40 7.83
CA SER A 96 6.22 -36.07 9.05
C SER A 96 5.18 -36.12 10.16
N VAL A 97 4.15 -35.28 10.11
CA VAL A 97 3.08 -35.27 11.11
C VAL A 97 2.20 -36.51 10.93
N PRO A 98 2.02 -37.35 11.97
CA PRO A 98 1.15 -38.52 11.88
C PRO A 98 -0.30 -38.15 11.56
N ASP A 99 -0.95 -38.94 10.71
CA ASP A 99 -2.33 -38.73 10.26
C ASP A 99 -3.32 -38.53 11.41
N ASP A 100 -3.21 -39.32 12.48
CA ASP A 100 -4.13 -39.23 13.62
C ASP A 100 -3.95 -37.92 14.40
N VAL A 101 -2.72 -37.40 14.46
CA VAL A 101 -2.38 -36.11 15.08
C VAL A 101 -2.91 -34.96 14.23
N ALA A 102 -2.70 -35.00 12.91
CA ALA A 102 -3.25 -34.03 11.97
C ALA A 102 -4.78 -34.02 11.96
N ARG A 103 -5.44 -35.19 11.96
CA ARG A 103 -6.91 -35.29 12.00
C ARG A 103 -7.48 -34.71 13.29
N LYS A 104 -6.88 -35.01 14.45
CA LYS A 104 -7.29 -34.43 15.75
C LYS A 104 -7.24 -32.90 15.76
N LEU A 105 -6.27 -32.31 15.05
CA LEU A 105 -6.20 -30.86 14.88
C LEU A 105 -7.43 -30.34 14.14
N PHE A 106 -7.79 -30.98 13.01
CA PHE A 106 -8.98 -30.60 12.24
C PHE A 106 -10.28 -30.83 13.00
N GLU A 107 -10.38 -31.89 13.82
CA GLU A 107 -11.55 -32.10 14.69
C GLU A 107 -11.80 -30.90 15.60
N THR A 108 -10.74 -30.28 16.14
CA THR A 108 -10.87 -29.11 17.01
C THR A 108 -10.97 -27.81 16.21
N ASN A 109 -9.97 -27.53 15.40
CA ASN A 109 -9.80 -26.23 14.74
C ASN A 109 -10.84 -25.99 13.65
N PHE A 110 -11.28 -27.03 12.93
CA PHE A 110 -12.22 -26.90 11.82
C PHE A 110 -13.61 -27.45 12.17
N TRP A 111 -13.74 -28.76 12.41
CA TRP A 111 -15.06 -29.37 12.64
C TRP A 111 -15.74 -28.83 13.90
N GLY A 112 -14.98 -28.65 14.98
CA GLY A 112 -15.47 -28.02 16.20
C GLY A 112 -15.88 -26.57 15.99
N ALA A 113 -15.04 -25.76 15.33
CA ALA A 113 -15.35 -24.37 15.01
C ALA A 113 -16.59 -24.24 14.13
N MET A 114 -16.74 -25.06 13.09
CA MET A 114 -17.91 -25.08 12.21
C MET A 114 -19.15 -25.62 12.91
N GLY A 115 -18.99 -26.59 13.82
CA GLY A 115 -20.08 -27.10 14.67
C GLY A 115 -20.66 -26.02 15.57
N VAL A 116 -19.79 -25.24 16.23
CA VAL A 116 -20.18 -24.08 17.04
C VAL A 116 -20.81 -23.00 16.18
N ALA A 117 -20.24 -22.69 15.01
CA ALA A 117 -20.79 -21.71 14.08
C ALA A 117 -22.21 -22.07 13.62
N ARG A 118 -22.42 -23.34 13.22
CA ARG A 118 -23.73 -23.86 12.82
C ARG A 118 -24.76 -23.72 13.95
N GLU A 119 -24.38 -24.10 15.16
CA GLU A 119 -25.28 -23.99 16.31
C GLU A 119 -25.56 -22.53 16.69
N ALA A 120 -24.56 -21.64 16.60
CA ALA A 120 -24.74 -20.22 16.83
C ALA A 120 -25.73 -19.61 15.83
N VAL A 121 -25.58 -19.89 14.53
CA VAL A 121 -26.50 -19.42 13.49
C VAL A 121 -27.92 -19.94 13.73
N ARG A 122 -28.08 -21.23 14.06
CA ARG A 122 -29.38 -21.82 14.44
C ARG A 122 -29.97 -21.08 15.63
N PHE A 123 -29.18 -20.86 16.68
CA PHE A 123 -29.62 -20.22 17.92
C PHE A 123 -30.05 -18.78 17.71
N PHE A 124 -29.23 -17.99 17.00
CA PHE A 124 -29.56 -16.61 16.65
C PHE A 124 -30.82 -16.51 15.80
N ARG A 125 -31.09 -17.53 14.97
CA ARG A 125 -32.28 -17.61 14.12
C ARG A 125 -33.54 -18.04 14.86
N GLU A 126 -33.46 -19.08 15.66
CA GLU A 126 -34.63 -19.79 16.19
C GLU A 126 -34.96 -19.44 17.64
N VAL A 127 -33.97 -18.99 18.42
CA VAL A 127 -34.11 -18.81 19.87
C VAL A 127 -34.12 -17.33 20.26
N ASN A 128 -33.24 -16.51 19.69
CA ASN A 128 -33.18 -15.10 20.03
C ASN A 128 -34.45 -14.34 19.59
N THR A 129 -34.98 -13.50 20.49
CA THR A 129 -36.13 -12.63 20.23
C THR A 129 -35.79 -11.20 20.67
N PRO A 130 -35.63 -10.23 19.75
CA PRO A 130 -35.69 -10.39 18.29
C PRO A 130 -34.55 -11.25 17.74
N GLN A 131 -34.73 -11.75 16.52
CA GLN A 131 -33.74 -12.54 15.80
C GLN A 131 -32.45 -11.74 15.56
N GLY A 132 -31.30 -12.40 15.67
CA GLY A 132 -30.00 -11.80 15.38
C GLY A 132 -28.93 -12.16 16.40
N GLY A 133 -27.68 -11.80 16.08
CA GLY A 133 -26.52 -12.10 16.91
C GLY A 133 -25.22 -11.91 16.14
N HIS A 134 -24.09 -12.01 16.83
CA HIS A 134 -22.76 -11.86 16.22
C HIS A 134 -21.89 -13.07 16.49
N LEU A 135 -21.52 -13.80 15.44
CA LEU A 135 -20.48 -14.82 15.48
C LEU A 135 -19.13 -14.18 15.19
N ILE A 136 -18.27 -14.11 16.20
CA ILE A 136 -16.89 -13.65 16.08
C ILE A 136 -16.00 -14.88 16.19
N SER A 137 -15.32 -15.25 15.10
CA SER A 137 -14.47 -16.43 15.05
C SER A 137 -12.99 -16.05 14.97
N ILE A 138 -12.16 -16.69 15.79
CA ILE A 138 -10.72 -16.49 15.81
C ILE A 138 -10.06 -17.46 14.83
N THR A 139 -9.63 -16.94 13.69
CA THR A 139 -8.87 -17.67 12.70
C THR A 139 -7.36 -17.51 12.99
N SER A 140 -6.60 -16.89 12.10
CA SER A 140 -5.17 -16.56 12.28
C SER A 140 -4.71 -15.71 11.11
N MET A 141 -3.68 -14.86 11.26
CA MET A 141 -2.96 -14.35 10.08
C MET A 141 -2.46 -15.50 9.19
N LEU A 142 -2.13 -16.66 9.80
CA LEU A 142 -1.78 -17.87 9.06
C LEU A 142 -2.98 -18.55 8.36
N SER A 143 -4.15 -17.92 8.31
CA SER A 143 -5.26 -18.28 7.41
C SER A 143 -5.15 -17.59 6.04
N VAL A 144 -4.13 -16.74 5.84
CA VAL A 144 -3.77 -16.16 4.54
C VAL A 144 -2.27 -16.31 4.27
N ALA A 145 -1.42 -16.13 5.29
CA ALA A 145 0.01 -16.34 5.18
C ALA A 145 0.35 -17.81 5.51
N THR A 146 1.27 -18.41 4.75
CA THR A 146 1.71 -19.79 5.03
C THR A 146 3.06 -19.77 5.73
N SER A 147 3.29 -20.72 6.64
CA SER A 147 4.58 -20.90 7.31
C SER A 147 5.00 -22.36 7.27
N GLY A 148 6.29 -22.60 7.01
CA GLY A 148 6.89 -23.92 7.13
C GLY A 148 6.74 -24.48 8.55
N ALA A 149 6.73 -25.80 8.69
CA ALA A 149 6.52 -26.51 9.95
C ALA A 149 5.17 -26.23 10.68
N LEU A 150 4.25 -25.42 10.12
CA LEU A 150 2.90 -25.18 10.63
C LEU A 150 1.80 -25.59 9.63
N GLY A 151 2.14 -26.43 8.64
CA GLY A 151 1.29 -26.69 7.47
C GLY A 151 -0.15 -27.12 7.79
N TYR A 152 -0.34 -28.12 8.68
CA TYR A 152 -1.69 -28.56 9.07
C TYR A 152 -2.46 -27.49 9.86
N TYR A 153 -1.77 -26.68 10.67
CA TYR A 153 -2.39 -25.56 11.39
C TYR A 153 -2.87 -24.48 10.41
N THR A 154 -1.99 -24.01 9.54
CA THR A 154 -2.29 -23.08 8.45
C THR A 154 -3.48 -23.59 7.62
N ALA A 155 -3.45 -24.85 7.16
CA ALA A 155 -4.53 -25.44 6.40
C ALA A 155 -5.86 -25.45 7.16
N SER A 156 -5.85 -25.84 8.44
CA SER A 156 -7.06 -25.85 9.28
C SER A 156 -7.68 -24.45 9.43
N LYS A 157 -6.84 -23.40 9.58
CA LYS A 157 -7.30 -22.02 9.73
C LYS A 157 -7.77 -21.40 8.41
N HIS A 158 -7.14 -21.72 7.28
CA HIS A 158 -7.66 -21.38 5.95
C HIS A 158 -9.05 -21.99 5.72
N ALA A 159 -9.25 -23.26 6.10
CA ALA A 159 -10.55 -23.93 5.93
C ALA A 159 -11.68 -23.27 6.73
N VAL A 160 -11.41 -22.86 7.98
CA VAL A 160 -12.38 -22.11 8.80
C VAL A 160 -12.68 -20.74 8.19
N GLU A 161 -11.64 -20.01 7.81
CA GLU A 161 -11.75 -18.67 7.21
C GLU A 161 -12.66 -18.71 5.97
N ALA A 162 -12.40 -19.63 5.04
CA ALA A 162 -13.19 -19.82 3.84
C ALA A 162 -14.63 -20.30 4.13
N GLY A 163 -14.80 -21.26 5.05
CA GLY A 163 -16.11 -21.79 5.40
C GLY A 163 -17.03 -20.75 6.03
N LEU A 164 -16.50 -19.88 6.90
CA LEU A 164 -17.28 -18.83 7.56
C LEU A 164 -17.52 -17.62 6.65
N GLU A 165 -16.65 -17.36 5.69
CA GLU A 165 -16.87 -16.30 4.69
C GLU A 165 -18.13 -16.58 3.85
N CYS A 166 -18.46 -17.84 3.58
CA CYS A 166 -19.71 -18.24 2.91
C CYS A 166 -20.98 -17.87 3.69
N LEU A 167 -20.87 -17.66 5.00
CA LEU A 167 -21.99 -17.19 5.83
C LEU A 167 -22.06 -15.66 5.88
N ALA A 168 -21.00 -14.96 5.50
CA ALA A 168 -20.90 -13.52 5.69
C ALA A 168 -21.57 -12.73 4.56
N LYS A 169 -22.11 -11.53 4.86
CA LYS A 169 -22.98 -10.73 3.96
C LYS A 169 -22.51 -10.60 2.50
N ALA A 170 -21.21 -10.48 2.24
CA ALA A 170 -20.64 -10.35 0.89
C ALA A 170 -20.74 -11.63 0.03
N ARG A 171 -21.01 -12.78 0.66
CA ARG A 171 -21.02 -14.14 0.08
C ARG A 171 -22.13 -15.01 0.70
N SER A 172 -23.12 -14.40 1.36
CA SER A 172 -23.97 -15.00 2.39
C SER A 172 -25.00 -15.99 1.87
N GLU A 173 -25.01 -17.19 2.44
CA GLU A 173 -26.15 -18.13 2.39
C GLU A 173 -27.33 -17.71 3.30
N MET A 174 -27.12 -16.76 4.22
CA MET A 174 -28.11 -16.35 5.22
C MET A 174 -29.02 -15.21 4.73
N ASP A 175 -30.33 -15.30 5.03
CA ASP A 175 -31.30 -14.22 4.77
C ASP A 175 -30.95 -12.98 5.63
N PRO A 176 -30.75 -11.79 5.01
CA PRO A 176 -30.45 -10.55 5.74
C PRO A 176 -31.45 -10.21 6.85
N LYS A 177 -32.72 -10.65 6.75
CA LYS A 177 -33.76 -10.43 7.78
C LYS A 177 -33.40 -11.08 9.11
N TRP A 178 -32.53 -12.09 9.09
CA TRP A 178 -32.08 -12.79 10.29
C TRP A 178 -31.18 -11.94 11.18
N ASN A 179 -30.62 -10.84 10.66
CA ASN A 179 -29.76 -9.92 11.40
C ASN A 179 -28.59 -10.63 12.13
N ILE A 180 -28.02 -11.65 11.48
CA ILE A 180 -26.85 -12.38 11.96
C ILE A 180 -25.59 -11.78 11.33
N LYS A 181 -24.60 -11.47 12.15
CA LYS A 181 -23.32 -10.90 11.75
C LYS A 181 -22.22 -11.94 11.91
N ILE A 182 -21.29 -11.97 10.96
CA ILE A 182 -20.13 -12.86 10.98
C ILE A 182 -18.88 -12.00 10.87
N THR A 183 -17.92 -12.22 11.77
CA THR A 183 -16.58 -11.62 11.69
C THR A 183 -15.53 -12.69 11.95
N ASN A 184 -14.63 -12.86 10.99
CA ASN A 184 -13.39 -13.59 11.15
C ASN A 184 -12.30 -12.61 11.59
N VAL A 185 -11.72 -12.88 12.74
CA VAL A 185 -10.56 -12.15 13.25
C VAL A 185 -9.33 -12.99 12.95
N LEU A 186 -8.31 -12.39 12.33
CA LEU A 186 -7.06 -13.01 11.92
C LEU A 186 -5.91 -12.45 12.78
N PRO A 187 -5.67 -12.97 13.99
CA PRO A 187 -4.61 -12.44 14.85
C PRO A 187 -3.21 -12.74 14.32
N GLY A 188 -2.30 -11.79 14.52
CA GLY A 188 -0.86 -11.98 14.48
C GLY A 188 -0.29 -12.58 15.77
N GLY A 189 0.95 -12.26 16.10
CA GLY A 189 1.65 -12.74 17.29
C GLY A 189 1.21 -12.01 18.56
N PHE A 190 0.34 -12.64 19.36
CA PHE A 190 -0.08 -12.13 20.68
C PHE A 190 0.46 -12.97 21.83
N ALA A 191 0.93 -12.30 22.89
CA ALA A 191 1.42 -12.87 24.13
C ALA A 191 0.34 -13.70 24.82
N THR A 192 0.28 -14.98 24.45
CA THR A 192 -0.64 -15.99 24.95
C THR A 192 0.16 -17.22 25.38
N ARG A 193 -0.53 -18.19 25.99
CA ARG A 193 0.04 -19.53 26.22
C ARG A 193 0.04 -20.41 24.95
N GLY A 194 -0.14 -19.81 23.77
CA GLY A 194 -0.23 -20.51 22.48
C GLY A 194 1.02 -21.29 22.11
N SER A 195 2.20 -20.88 22.59
CA SER A 195 3.47 -21.59 22.39
C SER A 195 3.75 -22.69 23.42
N GLN A 196 2.90 -22.85 24.43
CA GLN A 196 3.06 -23.87 25.46
C GLN A 196 2.63 -25.26 24.94
N PRO A 197 3.16 -26.37 25.50
CA PRO A 197 2.89 -27.72 24.99
C PRO A 197 1.41 -28.11 24.91
N GLU A 198 0.54 -27.49 25.72
CA GLU A 198 -0.90 -27.76 25.67
C GLU A 198 -1.61 -27.11 24.46
N SER A 199 -0.98 -26.10 23.82
CA SER A 199 -1.51 -25.34 22.69
C SER A 199 -0.64 -25.41 21.43
N LEU A 200 0.57 -25.96 21.54
CA LEU A 200 1.50 -26.24 20.44
C LEU A 200 2.05 -27.66 20.55
N VAL A 201 1.43 -28.60 19.84
CA VAL A 201 1.86 -30.00 19.79
C VAL A 201 3.08 -30.10 18.86
N GLN A 202 4.22 -30.49 19.38
CA GLN A 202 5.44 -30.66 18.59
C GLN A 202 5.65 -32.14 18.25
N THR A 203 5.76 -32.48 16.97
CA THR A 203 6.10 -33.84 16.52
C THR A 203 7.62 -34.09 16.63
N GLU A 204 8.08 -35.32 16.42
CA GLU A 204 9.51 -35.56 16.26
C GLU A 204 10.04 -34.94 14.96
N LEU A 205 11.25 -34.37 14.99
CA LEU A 205 11.91 -33.86 13.78
C LEU A 205 12.26 -35.02 12.86
N HIS A 206 11.72 -35.01 11.64
CA HIS A 206 11.98 -36.08 10.68
C HIS A 206 13.46 -36.10 10.24
N PRO A 207 14.11 -37.28 10.14
CA PRO A 207 15.55 -37.39 9.88
C PRO A 207 16.04 -36.66 8.64
N ALA A 208 15.24 -36.59 7.58
CA ALA A 208 15.60 -35.90 6.33
C ALA A 208 15.74 -34.38 6.49
N TYR A 209 15.08 -33.79 7.50
CA TYR A 209 15.13 -32.35 7.77
C TYR A 209 16.16 -31.98 8.83
N LYS A 210 16.91 -32.96 9.36
CA LYS A 210 17.96 -32.70 10.35
C LYS A 210 18.98 -31.70 9.87
N GLU A 211 19.32 -31.65 8.58
CA GLU A 211 20.26 -30.67 8.05
C GLU A 211 19.61 -29.50 7.31
N GLN A 212 18.28 -29.45 7.24
CA GLN A 212 17.58 -28.37 6.56
C GLN A 212 17.51 -27.15 7.49
N ALA A 213 18.25 -26.09 7.12
CA ALA A 213 18.45 -24.90 7.95
C ALA A 213 17.15 -24.16 8.29
N THR A 214 16.24 -24.01 7.32
CA THR A 214 14.94 -23.34 7.50
C THR A 214 14.05 -24.05 8.53
N VAL A 215 13.94 -25.37 8.47
CA VAL A 215 13.14 -26.20 9.37
C VAL A 215 13.76 -26.18 10.77
N LYS A 216 15.08 -26.32 10.87
CA LYS A 216 15.81 -26.14 12.15
C LYS A 216 15.50 -24.77 12.78
N HIS A 217 15.60 -23.71 11.98
CA HIS A 217 15.31 -22.35 12.44
C HIS A 217 13.86 -22.20 12.90
N LEU A 218 12.88 -22.61 12.09
CA LEU A 218 11.45 -22.51 12.42
C LEU A 218 11.09 -23.29 13.68
N ARG A 219 11.63 -24.51 13.84
CA ARG A 219 11.38 -25.33 15.04
C ARG A 219 11.99 -24.75 16.31
N ALA A 220 13.13 -24.06 16.20
CA ALA A 220 13.73 -23.35 17.31
C ALA A 220 12.98 -22.04 17.63
N TYR A 221 12.56 -21.33 16.58
CA TYR A 221 11.94 -20.01 16.68
C TYR A 221 10.49 -20.07 17.17
N ILE A 222 9.62 -20.88 16.55
CA ILE A 222 8.16 -20.84 16.80
C ILE A 222 7.77 -21.01 18.28
N PRO A 223 8.34 -21.95 19.05
CA PRO A 223 8.03 -22.08 20.48
C PRO A 223 8.51 -20.89 21.33
N ASN A 224 9.54 -20.17 20.85
CA ASN A 224 10.22 -19.10 21.56
C ASN A 224 10.00 -17.71 20.93
N ALA A 225 9.10 -17.61 19.95
CA ALA A 225 8.92 -16.39 19.18
C ALA A 225 8.52 -15.24 20.11
N PRO A 226 9.17 -14.06 20.02
CA PRO A 226 8.72 -12.90 20.76
C PRO A 226 7.36 -12.49 20.20
N LEU A 227 6.30 -12.63 21.01
CA LEU A 227 4.93 -12.30 20.60
C LEU A 227 4.63 -10.86 21.05
N PRO A 228 4.70 -9.86 20.15
CA PRO A 228 4.66 -8.44 20.52
C PRO A 228 3.28 -7.95 20.95
N GLY A 229 2.22 -8.67 20.59
CA GLY A 229 0.83 -8.24 20.84
C GLY A 229 0.37 -8.46 22.28
N ASP A 230 -0.28 -7.45 22.86
CA ASP A 230 -0.96 -7.57 24.16
C ASP A 230 -2.36 -8.19 23.99
N THR A 231 -2.53 -9.40 24.53
CA THR A 231 -3.78 -10.17 24.43
C THR A 231 -4.98 -9.44 25.06
N HIS A 232 -4.82 -8.76 26.20
CA HIS A 232 -5.94 -8.05 26.83
C HIS A 232 -6.34 -6.81 26.04
N LYS A 233 -5.38 -6.06 25.50
CA LYS A 233 -5.67 -4.93 24.59
C LYS A 233 -6.40 -5.41 23.34
N ALA A 234 -5.99 -6.55 22.77
CA ALA A 234 -6.67 -7.15 21.63
C ALA A 234 -8.13 -7.50 21.95
N MET A 235 -8.40 -8.16 23.08
CA MET A 235 -9.77 -8.51 23.46
C MET A 235 -10.63 -7.28 23.75
N ARG A 236 -10.06 -6.22 24.36
CA ARG A 236 -10.75 -4.92 24.50
C ARG A 236 -11.08 -4.28 23.15
N ALA A 237 -10.17 -4.35 22.18
CA ALA A 237 -10.42 -3.85 20.84
C ALA A 237 -11.56 -4.63 20.15
N ILE A 238 -11.55 -5.96 20.20
CA ILE A 238 -12.65 -6.79 19.68
C ILE A 238 -13.97 -6.44 20.38
N TYR A 239 -13.97 -6.36 21.71
CA TYR A 239 -15.16 -6.02 22.48
C TYR A 239 -15.73 -4.66 22.07
N HIS A 240 -14.91 -3.59 22.09
CA HIS A 240 -15.41 -2.23 21.85
C HIS A 240 -15.62 -1.87 20.38
N GLN A 241 -14.81 -2.39 19.46
CA GLN A 241 -14.79 -1.96 18.06
C GLN A 241 -15.43 -2.94 17.09
N ILE A 242 -15.51 -4.23 17.45
CA ILE A 242 -16.11 -5.27 16.58
C ILE A 242 -17.49 -5.65 17.10
N ALA A 243 -17.58 -6.13 18.34
CA ALA A 243 -18.84 -6.62 18.91
C ALA A 243 -19.92 -5.54 19.04
N GLN A 244 -19.52 -4.30 19.36
CA GLN A 244 -20.45 -3.17 19.45
C GLN A 244 -20.73 -2.50 18.10
N ASN A 245 -20.08 -2.93 17.01
CA ASN A 245 -20.27 -2.33 15.70
C ASN A 245 -21.59 -2.83 15.06
N PRO A 246 -22.50 -1.93 14.65
CA PRO A 246 -23.74 -2.33 13.97
C PRO A 246 -23.48 -3.00 12.61
N ASN A 247 -22.38 -2.64 11.94
CA ASN A 247 -21.96 -3.16 10.64
C ASN A 247 -20.50 -3.63 10.70
N PRO A 248 -20.22 -4.73 11.44
CA PRO A 248 -18.85 -5.18 11.63
C PRO A 248 -18.27 -5.71 10.30
N PRO A 249 -16.97 -5.50 10.06
CA PRO A 249 -16.29 -6.10 8.92
C PRO A 249 -16.32 -7.64 8.99
N VAL A 250 -16.32 -8.28 7.82
CA VAL A 250 -16.26 -9.74 7.72
C VAL A 250 -14.88 -10.26 8.09
N ARG A 251 -13.82 -9.55 7.70
CA ARG A 251 -12.43 -9.99 7.86
C ARG A 251 -11.63 -8.90 8.56
N VAL A 252 -10.95 -9.26 9.66
CA VAL A 252 -10.18 -8.33 10.49
C VAL A 252 -8.79 -8.89 10.79
N PRO A 253 -7.75 -8.52 10.03
CA PRO A 253 -6.38 -8.72 10.47
C PRO A 253 -6.14 -7.92 11.75
N LEU A 254 -5.76 -8.60 12.84
CA LEU A 254 -5.62 -8.01 14.16
C LEU A 254 -4.14 -8.07 14.58
N GLY A 255 -3.51 -6.91 14.67
CA GLY A 255 -2.05 -6.76 14.88
C GLY A 255 -1.39 -6.10 13.67
N LYS A 256 -0.34 -5.29 13.90
CA LYS A 256 0.39 -4.62 12.79
C LYS A 256 1.10 -5.64 11.90
N ASP A 257 1.69 -6.66 12.50
CA ASP A 257 2.26 -7.83 11.83
C ASP A 257 1.22 -8.56 10.97
N ALA A 258 0.00 -8.71 11.49
CA ALA A 258 -1.09 -9.33 10.74
C ALA A 258 -1.51 -8.49 9.52
N ILE A 259 -1.55 -7.16 9.65
CA ILE A 259 -1.84 -6.25 8.54
C ILE A 259 -0.74 -6.30 7.47
N ILE A 260 0.53 -6.28 7.89
CA ILE A 260 1.68 -6.37 6.98
C ILE A 260 1.63 -7.70 6.21
N GLY A 261 1.52 -8.82 6.91
CA GLY A 261 1.46 -10.14 6.30
C GLY A 261 0.25 -10.30 5.36
N PHE A 262 -0.92 -9.79 5.76
CA PHE A 262 -2.12 -9.82 4.93
C PHE A 262 -1.93 -9.07 3.61
N ARG A 263 -1.37 -7.85 3.66
CA ARG A 263 -1.09 -7.03 2.47
C ARG A 263 -0.06 -7.68 1.55
N ALA A 264 1.01 -8.24 2.12
CA ALA A 264 2.06 -8.91 1.36
C ALA A 264 1.52 -10.11 0.58
N VAL A 265 0.71 -10.96 1.22
CA VAL A 265 0.06 -12.11 0.56
C VAL A 265 -0.90 -11.66 -0.54
N ALA A 266 -1.75 -10.67 -0.25
CA ALA A 266 -2.72 -10.16 -1.22
C ALA A 266 -2.01 -9.63 -2.48
N LYS A 267 -0.91 -8.88 -2.30
CA LYS A 267 -0.08 -8.43 -3.41
C LYS A 267 0.52 -9.61 -4.18
N GLY A 268 1.09 -10.59 -3.50
CA GLY A 268 1.66 -11.78 -4.14
C GLY A 268 0.64 -12.54 -4.99
N MET A 269 -0.61 -12.67 -4.51
CA MET A 269 -1.70 -13.30 -5.27
C MET A 269 -2.06 -12.52 -6.54
N VAL A 270 -2.04 -11.19 -6.50
CA VAL A 270 -2.25 -10.35 -7.69
C VAL A 270 -1.08 -10.54 -8.66
N ASP A 271 0.16 -10.44 -8.17
CA ASP A 271 1.35 -10.61 -9.00
C ASP A 271 1.39 -12.00 -9.66
N ASP A 272 0.95 -13.04 -8.97
CA ASP A 272 0.84 -14.39 -9.52
C ASP A 272 -0.29 -14.50 -10.56
N ALA A 273 -1.44 -13.84 -10.35
CA ALA A 273 -2.50 -13.80 -11.34
C ALA A 273 -2.02 -13.12 -12.63
N ASP A 274 -1.36 -11.97 -12.51
CA ASP A 274 -0.87 -11.18 -13.65
C ASP A 274 0.21 -11.95 -14.44
N LYS A 275 1.18 -12.57 -13.74
CA LYS A 275 2.22 -13.40 -14.37
C LYS A 275 1.66 -14.57 -15.17
N ASN A 276 0.53 -15.11 -14.73
CA ASN A 276 -0.06 -16.32 -15.30
C ASN A 276 -1.25 -16.03 -16.22
N GLU A 277 -1.60 -14.76 -16.47
CA GLU A 277 -2.78 -14.37 -17.26
C GLU A 277 -2.79 -15.05 -18.64
N ALA A 278 -1.64 -15.08 -19.32
CA ALA A 278 -1.48 -15.67 -20.64
C ALA A 278 -1.85 -17.17 -20.70
N LEU A 279 -1.71 -17.91 -19.58
CA LEU A 279 -2.14 -19.32 -19.52
C LEU A 279 -3.65 -19.48 -19.69
N SER A 280 -4.42 -18.42 -19.44
CA SER A 280 -5.89 -18.43 -19.50
C SER A 280 -6.46 -17.83 -20.79
N ALA A 281 -5.63 -17.24 -21.65
CA ALA A 281 -6.07 -16.42 -22.79
C ALA A 281 -6.89 -17.16 -23.86
N ASP A 282 -6.66 -18.46 -24.05
CA ASP A 282 -7.32 -19.29 -25.08
C ASP A 282 -8.00 -20.54 -24.49
N LEU A 283 -8.42 -20.47 -23.21
CA LEU A 283 -9.13 -21.58 -22.56
C LEU A 283 -10.65 -21.50 -22.75
N LEU A 284 -11.15 -20.46 -23.41
CA LEU A 284 -12.56 -20.36 -23.76
C LEU A 284 -12.88 -21.32 -24.91
N ILE A 285 -14.02 -22.01 -24.80
CA ILE A 285 -14.53 -22.82 -25.91
C ILE A 285 -14.76 -21.89 -27.11
N GLU A 286 -14.15 -22.22 -28.25
CA GLU A 286 -14.22 -21.43 -29.49
C GLU A 286 -15.67 -21.01 -29.81
N GLY A 287 -15.89 -19.71 -30.03
CA GLY A 287 -17.23 -19.12 -30.23
C GLY A 287 -18.03 -18.84 -28.95
N LYS A 288 -17.49 -19.09 -27.76
CA LYS A 288 -18.01 -18.57 -26.47
C LYS A 288 -17.11 -17.45 -25.97
N GLU A 289 -17.56 -16.21 -26.03
CA GLU A 289 -16.91 -15.15 -25.27
C GLU A 289 -17.42 -15.20 -23.82
N LEU A 290 -16.52 -14.95 -22.85
CA LEU A 290 -16.84 -14.94 -21.43
C LEU A 290 -18.03 -14.00 -21.13
N MET A 291 -18.11 -12.89 -21.86
CA MET A 291 -19.17 -11.90 -21.72
C MET A 291 -20.48 -12.30 -22.42
N THR A 292 -20.47 -12.93 -23.60
CA THR A 292 -21.72 -13.30 -24.31
C THR A 292 -22.51 -14.41 -23.61
N HIS A 293 -21.85 -15.28 -22.83
CA HIS A 293 -22.55 -16.30 -22.02
C HIS A 293 -23.25 -15.69 -20.79
N LEU A 294 -22.61 -14.70 -20.15
CA LEU A 294 -23.19 -13.95 -19.02
C LEU A 294 -24.36 -13.05 -19.50
N ASP A 295 -24.24 -12.46 -20.69
CA ASP A 295 -25.23 -11.54 -21.27
C ASP A 295 -26.48 -12.25 -21.85
N LYS A 296 -26.39 -13.54 -22.20
CA LYS A 296 -27.55 -14.34 -22.64
C LYS A 296 -28.42 -14.82 -21.48
N GLN A 297 -27.84 -15.10 -20.31
CA GLN A 297 -28.61 -15.44 -19.11
C GLN A 297 -29.40 -14.23 -18.59
N SER A 298 -28.81 -13.02 -18.62
CA SER A 298 -29.50 -11.78 -18.22
C SER A 298 -30.67 -11.43 -19.15
N ARG A 299 -30.52 -11.63 -20.47
CA ARG A 299 -31.59 -11.33 -21.46
C ARG A 299 -32.77 -12.30 -21.42
N SER A 300 -32.58 -13.55 -20.98
CA SER A 300 -33.67 -14.52 -20.84
C SER A 300 -34.62 -14.22 -19.64
N ALA A 301 -34.23 -13.30 -18.75
CA ALA A 301 -35.01 -12.88 -17.58
C ALA A 301 -35.95 -11.68 -17.83
N GLY A 302 -35.99 -11.11 -19.05
CA GLY A 302 -36.99 -10.10 -19.42
C GLY A 302 -36.75 -8.67 -18.89
N ASP A 303 -35.49 -8.28 -18.67
CA ASP A 303 -35.14 -6.95 -18.15
C ASP A 303 -34.35 -6.12 -19.18
N GLU A 304 -35.01 -5.17 -19.85
CA GLU A 304 -34.38 -4.23 -20.81
C GLU A 304 -33.53 -3.12 -20.13
N SER A 305 -33.37 -3.14 -18.80
CA SER A 305 -32.60 -2.10 -18.10
C SER A 305 -31.09 -2.36 -18.01
N MET A 306 -30.61 -3.54 -18.41
CA MET A 306 -29.21 -3.92 -18.33
C MET A 306 -28.46 -3.62 -19.65
N LYS A 307 -28.25 -2.34 -19.95
CA LYS A 307 -27.09 -1.94 -20.76
C LYS A 307 -25.91 -1.82 -19.80
N ILE A 308 -25.02 -2.82 -19.82
CA ILE A 308 -23.78 -2.83 -19.07
C ILE A 308 -23.00 -1.54 -19.38
N ARG A 309 -22.91 -0.65 -18.40
CA ARG A 309 -21.85 0.35 -18.29
C ARG A 309 -20.93 -0.13 -17.17
N HIS A 310 -19.63 -0.13 -17.44
CA HIS A 310 -18.49 -0.58 -16.60
C HIS A 310 -18.00 -2.02 -16.85
N PRO A 311 -16.76 -2.18 -17.36
CA PRO A 311 -16.08 -3.47 -17.48
C PRO A 311 -14.85 -3.52 -16.54
N GLU A 312 -15.03 -3.71 -15.23
CA GLU A 312 -13.92 -4.10 -14.34
C GLU A 312 -14.42 -5.09 -13.29
N ALA A 313 -13.66 -6.19 -13.08
CA ALA A 313 -13.91 -7.39 -12.27
C ALA A 313 -14.76 -8.53 -12.90
N PRO A 314 -14.13 -9.48 -13.65
CA PRO A 314 -14.82 -10.62 -14.26
C PRO A 314 -15.31 -11.71 -13.26
N SER A 315 -14.78 -11.77 -12.03
CA SER A 315 -15.02 -12.89 -11.11
C SER A 315 -16.30 -12.76 -10.26
N VAL A 316 -16.88 -11.56 -10.15
CA VAL A 316 -18.10 -11.32 -9.34
C VAL A 316 -19.39 -11.54 -10.17
N ALA A 317 -19.31 -11.45 -11.50
CA ALA A 317 -20.47 -11.47 -12.39
C ALA A 317 -21.15 -12.85 -12.53
N MET A 318 -20.37 -13.95 -12.48
CA MET A 318 -20.91 -15.30 -12.70
C MET A 318 -21.86 -15.77 -11.58
N PHE A 319 -21.67 -15.27 -10.35
CA PHE A 319 -22.46 -15.68 -9.18
C PHE A 319 -23.60 -14.72 -8.84
N HIS A 320 -23.46 -13.43 -9.16
CA HIS A 320 -24.52 -12.43 -8.95
C HIS A 320 -25.77 -12.72 -9.81
N ALA A 321 -25.59 -13.26 -11.02
CA ALA A 321 -26.69 -13.63 -11.92
C ALA A 321 -27.56 -14.77 -11.37
N VAL A 322 -26.95 -15.77 -10.72
CA VAL A 322 -27.67 -16.90 -10.09
C VAL A 322 -28.45 -16.43 -8.84
N TYR A 323 -27.89 -15.50 -8.08
CA TYR A 323 -28.50 -14.95 -6.86
C TYR A 323 -29.72 -14.07 -7.16
N LEU A 324 -29.71 -13.32 -8.28
CA LEU A 324 -30.84 -12.50 -8.71
C LEU A 324 -32.01 -13.33 -9.26
N GLN A 325 -31.71 -14.45 -9.94
CA GLN A 325 -32.73 -15.33 -10.53
C GLN A 325 -33.62 -16.00 -9.48
N LEU A 326 -33.07 -16.29 -8.30
CA LEU A 326 -33.82 -16.85 -7.15
C LEU A 326 -34.67 -15.79 -6.44
N CYS A 327 -34.21 -14.53 -6.36
CA CYS A 327 -34.97 -13.43 -5.75
C CYS A 327 -36.20 -12.99 -6.57
N GLU A 328 -36.18 -13.16 -7.90
CA GLU A 328 -37.31 -12.78 -8.76
C GLU A 328 -38.51 -13.73 -8.66
N GLU A 329 -38.28 -15.02 -8.42
CA GLU A 329 -39.35 -16.00 -8.19
C GLU A 329 -40.08 -15.73 -6.87
N ASP A 330 -39.37 -15.32 -5.83
CA ASP A 330 -39.93 -14.98 -4.51
C ASP A 330 -40.77 -13.69 -4.53
N CYS A 331 -40.38 -12.70 -5.33
CA CYS A 331 -41.12 -11.44 -5.48
C CYS A 331 -42.54 -11.63 -6.05
N ARG A 332 -42.75 -12.66 -6.89
CA ARG A 332 -44.05 -12.96 -7.51
C ARG A 332 -45.03 -13.62 -6.54
N GLN A 333 -44.56 -14.23 -5.45
CA GLN A 333 -45.39 -14.96 -4.49
C GLN A 333 -45.90 -14.13 -3.30
N VAL A 334 -45.43 -12.89 -3.11
CA VAL A 334 -45.85 -12.03 -1.99
C VAL A 334 -47.24 -11.44 -2.27
N PRO A 335 -48.30 -11.72 -1.48
CA PRO A 335 -49.67 -11.28 -1.81
C PRO A 335 -49.92 -9.78 -1.55
N ASP A 336 -49.11 -9.16 -0.69
CA ASP A 336 -49.29 -7.78 -0.21
C ASP A 336 -48.55 -6.74 -1.10
N PRO A 337 -49.27 -5.78 -1.73
CA PRO A 337 -48.68 -4.72 -2.55
C PRO A 337 -47.69 -3.81 -1.81
N THR A 338 -47.89 -3.60 -0.51
CA THR A 338 -47.04 -2.72 0.29
C THR A 338 -45.68 -3.38 0.60
N GLN A 339 -45.67 -4.69 0.85
CA GLN A 339 -44.43 -5.45 1.02
C GLN A 339 -43.61 -5.57 -0.28
N ARG A 340 -44.28 -5.70 -1.45
CA ARG A 340 -43.59 -5.68 -2.75
C ARG A 340 -42.86 -4.35 -3.00
N THR A 341 -43.46 -3.23 -2.58
CA THR A 341 -42.88 -1.89 -2.76
C THR A 341 -41.66 -1.68 -1.86
N ILE A 342 -41.69 -2.22 -0.64
CA ILE A 342 -40.54 -2.19 0.27
C ILE A 342 -39.39 -3.06 -0.27
N LEU A 343 -39.69 -4.24 -0.82
CA LEU A 343 -38.69 -5.11 -1.44
C LEU A 343 -38.07 -4.45 -2.69
N ALA A 344 -38.87 -3.82 -3.56
CA ALA A 344 -38.38 -3.14 -4.76
C ALA A 344 -37.49 -1.92 -4.43
N THR A 345 -37.72 -1.26 -3.29
CA THR A 345 -36.91 -0.13 -2.82
C THR A 345 -35.57 -0.60 -2.26
N ALA A 346 -35.52 -1.78 -1.63
CA ALA A 346 -34.27 -2.39 -1.12
C ALA A 346 -33.33 -2.87 -2.24
N ILE A 347 -33.86 -3.11 -3.46
CA ILE A 347 -33.11 -3.57 -4.64
C ILE A 347 -32.73 -2.40 -5.58
N GLY A 348 -32.96 -1.14 -5.16
CA GLY A 348 -32.41 0.03 -5.83
C GLY A 348 -33.12 0.50 -7.11
N ARG A 349 -34.37 0.10 -7.38
CA ARG A 349 -35.16 0.66 -8.51
C ARG A 349 -35.95 1.90 -8.09
N ARG A 350 -35.79 3.02 -8.79
CA ARG A 350 -36.71 4.18 -8.72
C ARG A 350 -37.85 4.01 -9.73
N LYS A 351 -39.09 4.10 -9.21
CA LYS A 351 -40.42 4.13 -9.87
C LYS A 351 -41.02 2.79 -10.33
N VAL A 352 -42.04 2.35 -9.57
CA VAL A 352 -43.18 1.60 -10.11
C VAL A 352 -44.44 2.39 -9.75
N THR A 353 -45.08 3.03 -10.72
CA THR A 353 -46.42 3.62 -10.58
C THR A 353 -47.43 2.68 -11.23
N CYS A 354 -48.40 2.17 -10.46
CA CYS A 354 -49.58 1.52 -11.00
C CYS A 354 -50.68 2.56 -11.25
N ALA A 355 -51.30 2.49 -12.43
CA ALA A 355 -52.34 3.40 -12.91
C ALA A 355 -53.74 2.99 -12.42
N GLY A 356 -54.60 4.01 -12.21
CA GLY A 356 -56.05 3.91 -12.36
C GLY A 356 -56.88 4.01 -11.07
N ALA A 357 -57.52 5.17 -10.85
CA ALA A 357 -58.98 5.31 -10.72
C ALA A 357 -59.36 6.77 -10.42
N ASP A 358 -60.45 7.20 -11.05
CA ASP A 358 -61.00 8.55 -11.21
C ASP A 358 -61.45 9.28 -9.93
N HIS A 359 -61.32 10.62 -9.91
CA HIS A 359 -62.46 11.55 -10.01
C HIS A 359 -62.10 13.05 -9.78
N HIS A 360 -62.48 13.87 -10.77
CA HIS A 360 -63.14 15.20 -10.75
C HIS A 360 -62.67 16.36 -9.81
N VAL A 361 -62.18 17.49 -10.37
CA VAL A 361 -62.88 18.82 -10.62
C VAL A 361 -63.04 19.64 -9.31
N SER A 362 -62.77 20.95 -9.12
CA SER A 362 -62.53 22.15 -9.94
C SER A 362 -62.16 23.36 -9.05
N ARG A 363 -61.41 24.34 -9.60
CA ARG A 363 -61.44 25.83 -9.45
C ARG A 363 -61.25 26.54 -8.09
N ASP A 364 -60.20 27.39 -8.07
CA ASP A 364 -59.97 28.75 -7.49
C ASP A 364 -61.17 29.61 -7.01
N PRO A 365 -60.97 30.81 -6.37
CA PRO A 365 -59.86 31.37 -5.55
C PRO A 365 -60.36 32.12 -4.26
N VAL A 366 -59.46 32.74 -3.46
CA VAL A 366 -59.56 34.11 -2.85
C VAL A 366 -58.72 34.29 -1.55
N ARG A 367 -57.85 35.33 -1.58
CA ARG A 367 -57.28 36.24 -0.55
C ARG A 367 -57.51 35.90 0.94
N ALA A 368 -56.54 36.03 1.85
CA ALA A 368 -55.98 37.28 2.36
C ALA A 368 -55.09 36.97 3.58
N GLY A 369 -54.04 37.77 3.83
CA GLY A 369 -53.41 37.80 5.17
C GLY A 369 -51.89 37.98 5.17
N ARG A 370 -51.43 39.22 4.97
CA ARG A 370 -50.05 39.67 5.20
C ARG A 370 -49.51 39.23 6.57
N ARG A 371 -48.27 38.76 6.61
CA ARG A 371 -47.26 39.18 7.61
C ARG A 371 -45.86 39.13 6.98
N LEU A 372 -45.16 40.25 7.11
CA LEU A 372 -43.75 40.43 6.77
C LEU A 372 -42.89 39.43 7.56
N ALA A 373 -41.90 38.83 6.90
CA ALA A 373 -40.52 38.82 7.41
C ALA A 373 -39.56 38.25 6.35
N LEU A 374 -38.57 39.08 6.00
CA LEU A 374 -37.22 38.71 5.57
C LEU A 374 -37.09 38.01 4.21
N SER A 375 -36.59 38.78 3.24
CA SER A 375 -35.95 38.27 2.03
C SER A 375 -34.91 37.23 2.40
N SER A 376 -35.20 35.96 2.12
CA SER A 376 -34.16 34.97 1.90
C SER A 376 -33.46 35.38 0.60
N SER A 377 -32.33 36.08 0.73
CA SER A 377 -31.35 36.10 -0.34
C SER A 377 -31.02 34.64 -0.64
N VAL A 378 -31.30 34.23 -1.88
CA VAL A 378 -30.67 33.04 -2.43
C VAL A 378 -29.17 33.30 -2.35
N ARG A 379 -28.49 32.69 -1.39
CA ARG A 379 -27.04 32.51 -1.48
C ARG A 379 -26.84 31.58 -2.67
N ALA A 380 -26.65 32.14 -3.85
CA ALA A 380 -25.88 31.46 -4.88
C ALA A 380 -24.53 31.16 -4.22
N SER A 381 -24.21 29.89 -3.98
CA SER A 381 -22.84 29.51 -3.66
C SER A 381 -22.02 29.93 -4.88
N THR A 382 -21.20 30.96 -4.73
CA THR A 382 -20.17 31.24 -5.72
C THR A 382 -19.22 30.05 -5.69
N GLN A 383 -19.37 29.12 -6.64
CA GLN A 383 -18.43 28.02 -6.86
C GLN A 383 -17.03 28.61 -6.97
N SER A 384 -16.03 28.02 -6.31
CA SER A 384 -14.65 28.47 -6.43
C SER A 384 -14.17 28.36 -7.88
N LEU A 385 -13.11 29.07 -8.25
CA LEU A 385 -12.51 28.91 -9.58
C LEU A 385 -12.14 27.44 -9.84
N ALA A 386 -11.56 26.76 -8.84
CA ALA A 386 -11.22 25.34 -8.92
C ALA A 386 -12.44 24.43 -9.20
N ASP A 387 -13.57 24.69 -8.55
CA ASP A 387 -14.80 23.93 -8.81
C ASP A 387 -15.31 24.14 -10.25
N GLN A 388 -15.21 25.37 -10.76
CA GLN A 388 -15.58 25.70 -12.15
C GLN A 388 -14.63 25.03 -13.16
N CYS A 389 -13.35 24.93 -12.82
CA CYS A 389 -12.35 24.20 -13.59
C CYS A 389 -12.70 22.72 -13.67
N CYS A 390 -12.94 22.08 -12.53
CA CYS A 390 -13.33 20.68 -12.45
C CYS A 390 -14.60 20.40 -13.26
N ALA A 391 -15.60 21.28 -13.19
CA ALA A 391 -16.83 21.15 -13.97
C ALA A 391 -16.56 21.29 -15.49
N SER A 392 -15.73 22.26 -15.90
CA SER A 392 -15.35 22.45 -17.31
C SER A 392 -14.57 21.27 -17.87
N ILE A 393 -13.64 20.71 -17.08
CA ILE A 393 -12.89 19.51 -17.45
C ILE A 393 -13.84 18.32 -17.53
N GLN A 394 -14.79 18.18 -16.60
CA GLN A 394 -15.77 17.09 -16.63
C GLN A 394 -16.71 17.20 -17.84
N GLU A 395 -17.04 18.40 -18.30
CA GLU A 395 -17.81 18.56 -19.54
C GLU A 395 -17.01 18.09 -20.76
N ALA A 396 -15.71 18.41 -20.82
CA ALA A 396 -14.82 17.96 -21.89
C ALA A 396 -14.48 16.46 -21.81
N LEU A 397 -14.32 15.92 -20.59
CA LEU A 397 -13.87 14.57 -20.27
C LEU A 397 -14.74 13.96 -19.14
N PRO A 398 -15.96 13.49 -19.45
CA PRO A 398 -16.95 13.10 -18.43
C PRO A 398 -16.53 11.98 -17.48
N SER A 399 -15.64 11.09 -17.91
CA SER A 399 -15.16 9.94 -17.13
C SER A 399 -13.82 10.16 -16.44
N ALA A 400 -13.16 11.30 -16.64
CA ALA A 400 -11.81 11.53 -16.12
C ALA A 400 -11.79 12.27 -14.78
N VAL A 401 -12.91 12.83 -14.31
CA VAL A 401 -12.96 13.70 -13.13
C VAL A 401 -13.54 12.98 -11.91
N PHE A 402 -12.77 12.96 -10.83
CA PHE A 402 -13.10 12.30 -9.57
C PHE A 402 -13.13 13.30 -8.42
N TYR A 403 -14.21 13.26 -7.64
CA TYR A 403 -14.38 14.07 -6.43
C TYR A 403 -14.10 13.22 -5.18
N SER A 404 -13.89 13.88 -4.04
CA SER A 404 -13.49 13.26 -2.77
C SER A 404 -14.46 12.21 -2.20
N ASN A 405 -15.69 12.14 -2.71
CA ASN A 405 -16.68 11.13 -2.33
C ASN A 405 -16.64 9.86 -3.19
N SER A 406 -15.76 9.80 -4.20
CA SER A 406 -15.59 8.64 -5.08
C SER A 406 -14.54 7.67 -4.53
N SER A 407 -14.71 6.38 -4.78
CA SER A 407 -13.73 5.35 -4.39
C SER A 407 -12.39 5.54 -5.09
N THR A 408 -12.40 5.91 -6.37
CA THR A 408 -11.19 6.15 -7.17
C THR A 408 -10.33 7.26 -6.57
N TYR A 409 -10.95 8.37 -6.13
CA TYR A 409 -10.23 9.43 -5.44
C TYR A 409 -9.51 8.93 -4.18
N VAL A 410 -10.20 8.14 -3.35
CA VAL A 410 -9.65 7.60 -2.10
C VAL A 410 -8.54 6.59 -2.37
N GLU A 411 -8.67 5.79 -3.43
CA GLU A 411 -7.64 4.85 -3.87
C GLU A 411 -6.38 5.60 -4.32
N GLU A 412 -6.52 6.57 -5.22
CA GLU A 412 -5.41 7.43 -5.69
C GLU A 412 -4.76 8.18 -4.52
N GLU A 413 -5.54 8.73 -3.57
CA GLU A 413 -5.01 9.39 -2.38
C GLU A 413 -4.17 8.45 -1.51
N SER A 414 -4.55 7.17 -1.43
CA SER A 414 -3.86 6.18 -0.59
C SER A 414 -2.51 5.70 -1.15
N THR A 415 -2.21 5.99 -2.41
CA THR A 415 -1.00 5.51 -3.11
C THR A 415 0.15 6.53 -3.13
N TYR A 416 0.00 7.69 -2.47
CA TYR A 416 1.10 8.66 -2.37
C TYR A 416 2.24 8.13 -1.50
N TYR A 417 3.47 8.48 -1.89
CA TYR A 417 4.66 8.14 -1.12
C TYR A 417 4.67 8.86 0.24
N SER A 418 4.50 10.19 0.24
CA SER A 418 4.51 10.99 1.46
C SER A 418 3.11 11.30 1.98
N ALA A 419 2.95 11.21 3.30
CA ALA A 419 1.70 11.53 3.97
C ALA A 419 1.35 13.03 3.90
N GLN A 420 2.32 13.93 3.72
CA GLN A 420 2.03 15.35 3.51
C GLN A 420 1.32 15.58 2.18
N GLN A 421 1.74 14.90 1.11
CA GLN A 421 1.08 14.97 -0.20
C GLN A 421 -0.31 14.32 -0.18
N ALA A 422 -0.43 13.15 0.46
CA ALA A 422 -1.70 12.45 0.59
C ALA A 422 -2.75 13.30 1.32
N ALA A 423 -2.34 14.09 2.34
CA ALA A 423 -3.23 14.91 3.13
C ALA A 423 -3.82 16.13 2.39
N LEU A 424 -3.32 16.47 1.20
CA LEU A 424 -3.87 17.55 0.39
C LEU A 424 -5.15 17.13 -0.33
N THR A 425 -6.20 17.94 -0.17
CA THR A 425 -7.52 17.70 -0.78
C THR A 425 -7.78 18.65 -1.95
N PRO A 426 -7.43 18.28 -3.20
CA PRO A 426 -7.76 19.08 -4.38
C PRO A 426 -9.27 19.14 -4.59
N ALA A 427 -9.74 20.18 -5.31
CA ALA A 427 -11.17 20.33 -5.64
C ALA A 427 -11.70 19.12 -6.44
N CYS A 428 -10.87 18.57 -7.32
CA CYS A 428 -11.06 17.27 -7.96
C CYS A 428 -9.71 16.67 -8.36
N ARG A 429 -9.71 15.36 -8.62
CA ARG A 429 -8.65 14.66 -9.35
C ARG A 429 -9.10 14.44 -10.78
N VAL A 430 -8.16 14.51 -11.71
CA VAL A 430 -8.40 14.29 -13.14
C VAL A 430 -7.44 13.22 -13.62
N ALA A 431 -7.94 12.05 -14.01
CA ALA A 431 -7.14 10.93 -14.48
C ALA A 431 -7.22 10.79 -16.02
N PRO A 432 -6.36 11.49 -16.79
CA PRO A 432 -6.28 11.30 -18.24
C PRO A 432 -5.82 9.88 -18.59
N THR A 433 -6.25 9.41 -19.76
CA THR A 433 -5.84 8.10 -20.30
C THR A 433 -5.00 8.22 -21.57
N SER A 434 -4.90 9.43 -22.13
CA SER A 434 -4.23 9.70 -23.39
C SER A 434 -3.57 11.09 -23.42
N PRO A 435 -2.60 11.31 -24.32
CA PRO A 435 -2.04 12.65 -24.55
C PRO A 435 -3.09 13.69 -24.98
N ASP A 436 -4.13 13.27 -25.69
CA ASP A 436 -5.26 14.13 -26.07
C ASP A 436 -6.07 14.59 -24.85
N ASP A 437 -6.30 13.72 -23.86
CA ASP A 437 -6.96 14.11 -22.61
C ASP A 437 -6.13 15.17 -21.89
N VAL A 438 -4.82 14.95 -21.77
CA VAL A 438 -3.88 15.94 -21.18
C VAL A 438 -3.93 17.26 -21.96
N SER A 439 -3.98 17.21 -23.29
CA SER A 439 -4.14 18.40 -24.15
C SER A 439 -5.41 19.19 -23.82
N GLN A 440 -6.56 18.51 -23.67
CA GLN A 440 -7.82 19.17 -23.33
C GLN A 440 -7.78 19.78 -21.92
N ILE A 441 -7.22 19.04 -20.95
CA ILE A 441 -7.06 19.52 -19.58
C ILE A 441 -6.20 20.79 -19.55
N MET A 442 -5.08 20.80 -20.28
CA MET A 442 -4.18 21.95 -20.36
C MET A 442 -4.84 23.17 -21.00
N LYS A 443 -5.64 22.98 -22.06
CA LYS A 443 -6.40 24.07 -22.69
C LYS A 443 -7.43 24.67 -21.74
N VAL A 444 -8.14 23.84 -20.97
CA VAL A 444 -9.06 24.34 -19.95
C VAL A 444 -8.27 25.10 -18.90
N ALA A 445 -7.27 24.48 -18.27
CA ALA A 445 -6.48 25.08 -17.20
C ALA A 445 -5.89 26.45 -17.56
N THR A 446 -5.29 26.56 -18.75
CA THR A 446 -4.64 27.79 -19.20
C THR A 446 -5.63 28.88 -19.62
N SER A 447 -6.77 28.52 -20.22
CA SER A 447 -7.78 29.49 -20.66
C SER A 447 -8.56 30.12 -19.50
N THR A 448 -8.70 29.41 -18.38
CA THR A 448 -9.46 29.87 -17.20
C THR A 448 -8.56 30.30 -16.03
N GLY A 449 -7.25 30.02 -16.11
CA GLY A 449 -6.28 30.35 -15.06
C GLY A 449 -6.37 29.45 -13.82
N CYS A 450 -6.71 28.17 -14.01
CA CYS A 450 -6.80 27.20 -12.92
C CYS A 450 -5.42 26.84 -12.38
N LEU A 451 -5.30 26.80 -11.06
CA LEU A 451 -4.15 26.17 -10.42
C LEU A 451 -4.27 24.65 -10.54
N PHE A 452 -3.15 23.98 -10.79
CA PHE A 452 -3.10 22.53 -10.81
C PHE A 452 -1.77 21.97 -10.29
N ALA A 453 -1.79 20.70 -9.92
CA ALA A 453 -0.60 19.88 -9.72
C ALA A 453 -0.68 18.65 -10.64
N VAL A 454 0.46 17.99 -10.86
CA VAL A 454 0.54 16.79 -11.68
C VAL A 454 1.23 15.71 -10.89
N ARG A 455 0.69 14.50 -10.97
CA ARG A 455 1.20 13.32 -10.29
C ARG A 455 1.53 12.25 -11.32
N SER A 456 2.76 11.75 -11.24
CA SER A 456 3.16 10.44 -11.79
C SER A 456 3.10 9.43 -10.63
N GLY A 457 4.21 8.94 -10.12
CA GLY A 457 4.24 8.05 -8.94
C GLY A 457 4.06 8.75 -7.57
N GLY A 458 3.98 10.08 -7.51
CA GLY A 458 3.72 10.82 -6.27
C GLY A 458 4.83 10.74 -5.21
N HIS A 459 6.10 10.64 -5.63
CA HIS A 459 7.28 10.44 -4.74
C HIS A 459 7.90 11.71 -4.15
N MET A 460 7.67 12.89 -4.73
CA MET A 460 8.16 14.13 -4.11
C MET A 460 7.46 14.37 -2.77
N ASN A 461 8.24 14.75 -1.75
CA ASN A 461 7.83 14.66 -0.35
C ASN A 461 7.38 15.97 0.31
N TRP A 462 7.67 17.14 -0.26
CA TRP A 462 7.24 18.43 0.26
C TRP A 462 5.84 18.83 -0.24
N ASN A 463 5.10 19.59 0.56
CA ASN A 463 3.69 19.93 0.35
C ASN A 463 3.44 20.71 -0.96
N GLY A 464 2.48 20.29 -1.79
CA GLY A 464 2.17 20.96 -3.06
C GLY A 464 2.97 20.49 -4.29
N SER A 465 3.94 19.59 -4.12
CA SER A 465 4.83 19.11 -5.19
C SER A 465 4.16 18.26 -6.28
N SER A 466 3.25 17.35 -5.92
CA SER A 466 2.52 16.45 -6.85
C SER A 466 1.04 16.30 -6.51
N ASN A 467 0.53 17.21 -5.68
CA ASN A 467 -0.86 17.35 -5.28
C ASN A 467 -1.10 18.83 -4.92
N ILE A 468 -2.36 19.24 -4.76
CA ILE A 468 -2.73 20.62 -4.43
C ILE A 468 -3.92 20.61 -3.46
N ASP A 469 -4.08 21.69 -2.69
CA ASP A 469 -5.28 21.89 -1.88
C ASP A 469 -6.50 22.27 -2.74
N ALA A 470 -7.61 22.63 -2.08
CA ALA A 470 -8.87 22.98 -2.73
C ALA A 470 -8.79 24.24 -3.62
N SER A 471 -7.64 24.93 -3.69
CA SER A 471 -7.43 26.05 -4.61
C SER A 471 -7.25 25.62 -6.07
N GLY A 472 -7.06 24.33 -6.34
CA GLY A 472 -6.94 23.80 -7.70
C GLY A 472 -7.31 22.31 -7.82
N PHE A 473 -6.85 21.68 -8.88
CA PHE A 473 -7.09 20.26 -9.16
C PHE A 473 -5.78 19.49 -9.42
N THR A 474 -5.80 18.18 -9.24
CA THR A 474 -4.63 17.32 -9.48
C THR A 474 -4.84 16.50 -10.74
N ILE A 475 -3.88 16.54 -11.66
CA ILE A 475 -3.82 15.66 -12.84
C ILE A 475 -3.06 14.41 -12.43
N ASP A 476 -3.73 13.26 -12.40
CA ASP A 476 -3.14 11.98 -12.02
C ASP A 476 -2.85 11.13 -13.27
N LEU A 477 -1.56 10.96 -13.59
CA LEU A 477 -1.13 10.25 -14.79
C LEU A 477 -1.14 8.73 -14.61
N GLU A 478 -1.49 8.18 -13.44
CA GLU A 478 -1.37 6.74 -13.13
C GLU A 478 -2.09 5.82 -14.15
N GLN A 479 -3.14 6.30 -14.80
CA GLN A 479 -3.84 5.57 -15.87
C GLN A 479 -3.08 5.55 -17.22
N MET A 480 -2.11 6.45 -17.41
CA MET A 480 -1.16 6.47 -18.53
C MET A 480 0.10 5.69 -18.15
N ASN A 481 -0.02 4.38 -17.98
CA ASN A 481 1.05 3.51 -17.46
C ASN A 481 1.46 2.37 -18.42
N THR A 482 1.18 2.49 -19.71
CA THR A 482 1.56 1.49 -20.72
C THR A 482 3.08 1.43 -20.88
N VAL A 483 3.60 0.20 -20.97
CA VAL A 483 5.00 -0.09 -21.29
C VAL A 483 4.99 -1.01 -22.51
N SER A 484 5.75 -0.66 -23.54
CA SER A 484 5.88 -1.46 -24.76
C SER A 484 7.32 -1.48 -25.26
N LEU A 485 7.74 -2.63 -25.81
CA LEU A 485 9.08 -2.83 -26.36
C LEU A 485 9.01 -2.76 -27.89
N ALA A 486 9.93 -2.02 -28.51
CA ALA A 486 10.05 -1.97 -29.96
C ALA A 486 10.36 -3.37 -30.53
N SER A 487 9.95 -3.64 -31.76
CA SER A 487 10.14 -4.96 -32.38
C SER A 487 11.60 -5.37 -32.55
N ASP A 488 12.52 -4.39 -32.63
CA ASP A 488 13.96 -4.61 -32.70
C ASP A 488 14.63 -4.69 -31.31
N GLN A 489 13.84 -4.53 -30.24
CA GLN A 489 14.25 -4.55 -28.85
C GLN A 489 15.36 -3.55 -28.50
N LYS A 490 15.47 -2.44 -29.23
CA LYS A 490 16.46 -1.39 -28.94
C LYS A 490 15.92 -0.26 -28.09
N THR A 491 14.59 -0.10 -28.09
CA THR A 491 13.93 0.95 -27.31
C THR A 491 12.64 0.44 -26.69
N ALA A 492 12.27 1.02 -25.56
CA ALA A 492 11.00 0.82 -24.89
C ALA A 492 10.24 2.14 -24.80
N THR A 493 8.96 2.14 -25.20
CA THR A 493 8.05 3.27 -24.99
C THR A 493 7.33 3.09 -23.66
N ILE A 494 7.48 4.08 -22.79
CA ILE A 494 7.00 4.07 -21.40
C ILE A 494 6.16 5.31 -21.15
N GLN A 495 4.89 5.15 -20.80
CA GLN A 495 4.06 6.27 -20.42
C GLN A 495 4.41 6.78 -19.01
N SER A 496 4.28 8.09 -18.79
CA SER A 496 4.79 8.77 -17.59
C SER A 496 4.14 8.35 -16.28
N GLY A 497 2.94 7.76 -16.32
CA GLY A 497 2.24 7.24 -15.14
C GLY A 497 2.75 5.90 -14.64
N ALA A 498 3.61 5.22 -15.40
CA ALA A 498 4.14 3.93 -14.96
C ALA A 498 5.05 4.07 -13.73
N ALA A 499 5.06 3.03 -12.90
CA ALA A 499 6.11 2.80 -11.90
C ALA A 499 7.18 1.85 -12.46
N TRP A 500 8.39 1.90 -11.90
CA TRP A 500 9.50 1.05 -12.34
C TRP A 500 9.23 -0.45 -12.21
N SER A 501 8.39 -0.86 -11.24
CA SER A 501 7.93 -2.24 -11.09
C SER A 501 7.30 -2.79 -12.38
N LYS A 502 6.46 -2.01 -13.06
CA LYS A 502 5.81 -2.40 -14.32
C LYS A 502 6.80 -2.46 -15.47
N VAL A 503 7.75 -1.52 -15.51
CA VAL A 503 8.81 -1.49 -16.54
C VAL A 503 9.69 -2.74 -16.44
N TYR A 504 10.22 -3.01 -15.24
CA TYR A 504 11.10 -4.15 -15.03
C TYR A 504 10.37 -5.49 -15.13
N GLY A 505 9.08 -5.55 -14.75
CA GLY A 505 8.25 -6.73 -14.94
C GLY A 505 8.13 -7.16 -16.41
N LEU A 506 8.15 -6.21 -17.35
CA LEU A 506 8.12 -6.50 -18.79
C LEU A 506 9.51 -6.84 -19.36
N LEU A 507 10.55 -6.08 -18.96
CA LEU A 507 11.88 -6.18 -19.59
C LEU A 507 12.76 -7.29 -19.01
N THR A 508 12.69 -7.55 -17.70
CA THR A 508 13.54 -8.55 -17.02
C THR A 508 13.42 -9.95 -17.64
N PRO A 509 12.22 -10.49 -17.95
CA PRO A 509 12.09 -11.80 -18.59
C PRO A 509 12.71 -11.90 -19.99
N LEU A 510 13.02 -10.77 -20.62
CA LEU A 510 13.62 -10.67 -21.94
C LEU A 510 15.14 -10.42 -21.86
N ASN A 511 15.73 -10.48 -20.66
CA ASN A 511 17.12 -10.12 -20.38
C ASN A 511 17.46 -8.69 -20.85
N LEU A 512 16.50 -7.78 -20.69
CA LEU A 512 16.64 -6.37 -21.01
C LEU A 512 16.35 -5.52 -19.78
N THR A 513 16.90 -4.30 -19.81
CA THR A 513 16.61 -3.24 -18.86
C THR A 513 16.65 -1.88 -19.55
N VAL A 514 16.33 -0.82 -18.82
CA VAL A 514 16.53 0.58 -19.20
C VAL A 514 17.25 1.31 -18.07
N ALA A 515 17.80 2.49 -18.35
CA ALA A 515 18.27 3.37 -17.28
C ALA A 515 17.06 3.89 -16.47
N GLY A 516 16.81 3.27 -15.31
CA GLY A 516 15.61 3.54 -14.50
C GLY A 516 15.89 3.60 -13.00
N GLY A 517 14.83 3.74 -12.21
CA GLY A 517 14.90 3.94 -10.77
C GLY A 517 15.27 2.68 -9.98
N ARG A 518 16.01 2.87 -8.88
CA ARG A 518 16.50 1.77 -8.02
C ARG A 518 15.47 1.27 -7.00
N ALA A 519 14.34 1.96 -6.84
CA ALA A 519 13.21 1.53 -6.04
C ALA A 519 11.98 1.32 -6.94
N SER A 520 11.38 0.14 -6.88
CA SER A 520 10.35 -0.31 -7.83
C SER A 520 9.05 0.51 -7.80
N THR A 521 8.75 1.17 -6.70
CA THR A 521 7.53 1.98 -6.52
C THR A 521 7.65 3.40 -7.06
N VAL A 522 8.86 3.85 -7.43
CA VAL A 522 9.09 5.20 -7.94
C VAL A 522 8.43 5.35 -9.31
N GLY A 523 7.76 6.49 -9.53
CA GLY A 523 7.14 6.83 -10.81
C GLY A 523 8.18 7.24 -11.86
N VAL A 524 7.99 6.75 -13.09
CA VAL A 524 8.88 6.99 -14.23
C VAL A 524 8.93 8.48 -14.59
N GLY A 525 7.77 9.14 -14.63
CA GLY A 525 7.66 10.51 -15.13
C GLY A 525 8.53 11.52 -14.38
N GLY A 526 8.30 11.64 -13.06
CA GLY A 526 9.05 12.57 -12.21
C GLY A 526 10.55 12.25 -12.17
N PHE A 527 10.90 10.96 -12.11
CA PHE A 527 12.30 10.53 -12.04
C PHE A 527 13.13 10.99 -13.25
N LEU A 528 12.59 10.86 -14.47
CA LEU A 528 13.32 11.13 -15.71
C LEU A 528 13.44 12.62 -16.06
N VAL A 529 12.47 13.45 -15.69
CA VAL A 529 12.55 14.92 -15.93
C VAL A 529 13.49 15.64 -14.95
N ALA A 530 14.11 14.89 -14.05
CA ALA A 530 14.96 15.35 -12.96
C ALA A 530 16.35 14.69 -12.97
N GLY A 531 16.75 14.07 -14.09
CA GLY A 531 18.00 13.33 -14.23
C GLY A 531 17.78 11.82 -14.17
N GLY A 532 17.60 11.32 -12.95
CA GLY A 532 17.50 9.89 -12.66
C GLY A 532 18.86 9.20 -12.45
N ILE A 533 19.06 8.56 -11.30
CA ILE A 533 20.24 7.74 -10.99
C ILE A 533 19.83 6.27 -11.01
N SER A 534 20.47 5.51 -11.90
CA SER A 534 20.21 4.11 -12.22
C SER A 534 21.37 3.21 -11.75
N PHE A 535 21.15 1.89 -11.71
CA PHE A 535 22.26 0.93 -11.62
C PHE A 535 23.22 1.02 -12.80
N LEU A 536 22.76 1.55 -13.93
CA LEU A 536 23.55 1.77 -15.14
C LEU A 536 24.37 3.06 -15.11
N SER A 537 24.20 3.93 -14.10
CA SER A 537 24.70 5.30 -14.17
C SER A 537 26.22 5.45 -14.11
N TYR A 538 26.96 4.47 -13.61
CA TYR A 538 28.42 4.50 -13.68
C TYR A 538 28.96 4.23 -15.09
N GLN A 539 28.20 3.50 -15.93
CA GLN A 539 28.50 3.31 -17.36
C GLN A 539 27.95 4.44 -18.23
N HIS A 540 26.78 4.96 -17.84
CA HIS A 540 25.91 5.71 -18.74
C HIS A 540 25.60 7.13 -18.22
N GLY A 541 25.97 7.50 -17.00
CA GLY A 541 25.62 8.78 -16.39
C GLY A 541 24.13 8.85 -16.00
N LEU A 542 23.57 10.06 -15.98
CA LEU A 542 22.15 10.25 -15.65
C LEU A 542 21.23 9.51 -16.63
N ALA A 543 20.17 8.91 -16.11
CA ALA A 543 19.26 8.04 -16.86
C ALA A 543 18.62 8.75 -18.07
N ASN A 544 18.32 10.03 -17.93
CA ASN A 544 17.71 10.82 -18.99
C ASN A 544 18.63 11.14 -20.18
N ASN A 545 19.92 10.80 -20.13
CA ASN A 545 20.79 10.79 -21.32
C ASN A 545 20.38 9.74 -22.35
N TYR A 546 19.64 8.70 -21.94
CA TYR A 546 19.24 7.56 -22.79
C TYR A 546 17.76 7.59 -23.14
N ILE A 547 17.16 8.78 -23.10
CA ILE A 547 15.83 9.01 -23.65
C ILE A 547 16.03 9.42 -25.10
N ALA A 548 15.57 8.59 -26.04
CA ALA A 548 15.60 8.91 -27.46
C ALA A 548 14.58 10.00 -27.83
N GLN A 549 13.42 10.01 -27.15
CA GLN A 549 12.35 10.98 -27.42
C GLN A 549 11.44 11.18 -26.21
N TYR A 550 10.95 12.40 -26.03
CA TYR A 550 9.82 12.75 -25.16
C TYR A 550 8.59 13.08 -26.01
N GLU A 551 7.41 12.64 -25.59
CA GLU A 551 6.11 13.16 -26.06
C GLU A 551 5.54 14.11 -24.99
N ILE A 552 5.37 15.38 -25.33
CA ILE A 552 5.11 16.45 -24.37
C ILE A 552 3.85 17.22 -24.76
N VAL A 553 2.98 17.45 -23.79
CA VAL A 553 1.86 18.39 -23.91
C VAL A 553 2.28 19.74 -23.34
N LEU A 554 2.40 20.74 -24.22
CA LEU A 554 2.79 22.10 -23.87
C LEU A 554 1.65 22.85 -23.16
N ALA A 555 1.96 24.03 -22.62
CA ALA A 555 0.99 24.87 -21.90
C ALA A 555 -0.30 25.16 -22.70
N ASN A 556 -0.18 25.43 -23.99
CA ASN A 556 -1.31 25.69 -24.89
C ASN A 556 -2.07 24.41 -25.32
N GLY A 557 -1.67 23.24 -24.82
CA GLY A 557 -2.21 21.93 -25.17
C GLY A 557 -1.69 21.36 -26.49
N THR A 558 -0.72 21.97 -27.16
CA THR A 558 -0.06 21.36 -28.32
C THR A 558 0.76 20.15 -27.88
N ILE A 559 0.62 19.04 -28.59
CA ILE A 559 1.41 17.82 -28.39
C ILE A 559 2.62 17.89 -29.32
N VAL A 560 3.82 17.75 -28.77
CA VAL A 560 5.08 17.80 -29.52
C VAL A 560 5.99 16.64 -29.14
N ASN A 561 6.85 16.24 -30.09
CA ASN A 561 7.94 15.32 -29.82
C ASN A 561 9.25 16.08 -29.66
N ALA A 562 10.03 15.77 -28.65
CA ALA A 562 11.38 16.32 -28.47
C ALA A 562 12.40 15.18 -28.55
N SER A 563 13.32 15.25 -29.50
CA SER A 563 14.37 14.26 -29.76
C SER A 563 15.67 14.94 -30.21
N ALA A 564 16.71 14.15 -30.47
CA ALA A 564 17.96 14.65 -31.03
C ALA A 564 17.81 15.32 -32.41
N THR A 565 16.67 15.13 -33.10
CA THR A 565 16.42 15.67 -34.45
C THR A 565 15.17 16.54 -34.57
N GLU A 566 14.34 16.63 -33.54
CA GLU A 566 13.07 17.37 -33.52
C GLU A 566 12.94 18.13 -32.20
N ASN A 567 12.60 19.43 -32.22
CA ASN A 567 12.53 20.29 -31.03
C ASN A 567 13.76 20.12 -30.11
N THR A 568 14.96 20.22 -30.71
CA THR A 568 16.23 19.81 -30.10
C THR A 568 16.64 20.64 -28.88
N ASP A 569 16.19 21.89 -28.82
CA ASP A 569 16.33 22.77 -27.67
C ASP A 569 15.45 22.33 -26.49
N LEU A 570 14.20 21.93 -26.76
CA LEU A 570 13.30 21.32 -25.77
C LEU A 570 13.85 19.97 -25.29
N TYR A 571 14.32 19.13 -26.21
CA TYR A 571 14.90 17.83 -25.88
C TYR A 571 16.05 17.97 -24.90
N TRP A 572 16.97 18.90 -25.16
CA TRP A 572 18.05 19.23 -24.24
C TRP A 572 17.53 19.76 -22.90
N ALA A 573 16.56 20.68 -22.92
CA ALA A 573 16.03 21.30 -21.71
C ALA A 573 15.31 20.32 -20.78
N MET A 574 14.69 19.27 -21.33
CA MET A 574 14.04 18.21 -20.54
C MET A 574 15.00 17.41 -19.67
N GLY A 575 16.31 17.47 -19.93
CA GLY A 575 17.33 16.87 -19.08
C GLY A 575 17.36 17.39 -17.63
N LEU A 576 16.78 18.57 -17.41
CA LEU A 576 16.49 19.13 -16.07
C LEU A 576 15.15 19.90 -16.12
N GLY A 577 14.17 19.29 -16.77
CA GLY A 577 12.92 19.95 -17.14
C GLY A 577 12.00 20.28 -15.97
N SER A 578 11.96 19.38 -14.97
CA SER A 578 10.97 19.42 -13.88
C SER A 578 9.57 19.69 -14.46
N THR A 579 8.98 20.84 -14.14
CA THR A 579 7.61 21.24 -14.52
C THR A 579 7.59 22.46 -15.42
N ASN A 580 8.71 22.80 -16.05
CA ASN A 580 8.90 24.08 -16.74
C ASN A 580 8.41 24.08 -18.20
N TYR A 581 8.33 22.93 -18.86
CA TYR A 581 8.19 22.90 -20.32
C TYR A 581 6.89 22.23 -20.83
N GLY A 582 6.24 21.42 -19.99
CA GLY A 582 5.00 20.74 -20.32
C GLY A 582 4.83 19.45 -19.53
N ILE A 583 3.71 18.77 -19.74
CA ILE A 583 3.46 17.46 -19.16
C ILE A 583 4.00 16.41 -20.14
N VAL A 584 5.04 15.68 -19.74
CA VAL A 584 5.50 14.52 -20.50
C VAL A 584 4.46 13.42 -20.36
N THR A 585 4.04 12.86 -21.48
CA THR A 585 3.04 11.77 -21.53
C THR A 585 3.65 10.41 -21.84
N SER A 586 4.76 10.40 -22.60
CA SER A 586 5.55 9.20 -22.84
C SER A 586 7.03 9.49 -23.08
N TYR A 587 7.85 8.48 -22.80
CA TYR A 587 9.29 8.44 -23.04
C TYR A 587 9.61 7.27 -23.96
N ILE A 588 10.52 7.47 -24.92
CA ILE A 588 11.19 6.38 -25.62
C ILE A 588 12.59 6.25 -25.01
N LEU A 589 12.86 5.17 -24.31
CA LEU A 589 14.13 4.88 -23.65
C LEU A 589 14.92 3.84 -24.43
N GLU A 590 16.23 3.99 -24.49
CA GLU A 590 17.12 2.94 -24.99
C GLU A 590 17.17 1.76 -24.01
N THR A 591 17.19 0.55 -24.55
CA THR A 591 17.26 -0.69 -23.77
C THR A 591 18.66 -1.29 -23.78
N PHE A 592 19.02 -1.92 -22.67
CA PHE A 592 20.33 -2.54 -22.45
C PHE A 592 20.17 -4.02 -22.12
N PRO A 593 21.10 -4.89 -22.56
CA PRO A 593 21.13 -6.27 -22.11
C PRO A 593 21.44 -6.34 -20.61
N LEU A 594 20.70 -7.17 -19.88
CA LEU A 594 20.97 -7.48 -18.48
C LEU A 594 20.44 -8.89 -18.15
N ASP A 595 21.35 -9.84 -17.98
CA ASP A 595 21.04 -11.25 -17.73
C ASP A 595 21.33 -11.62 -16.29
N GLY A 596 20.50 -11.10 -15.39
CA GLY A 596 20.64 -11.28 -13.94
C GLY A 596 21.59 -10.26 -13.29
N MET A 597 21.65 -10.33 -11.97
CA MET A 597 22.42 -9.42 -11.12
C MET A 597 22.91 -10.18 -9.89
N TRP A 598 23.82 -9.57 -9.13
CA TRP A 598 24.12 -9.94 -7.76
C TRP A 598 23.93 -8.72 -6.87
N GLY A 599 23.35 -8.87 -5.68
CA GLY A 599 23.11 -7.71 -4.82
C GLY A 599 22.30 -8.02 -3.59
N GLY A 600 22.06 -6.99 -2.79
CA GLY A 600 21.40 -7.07 -1.49
C GLY A 600 22.02 -6.10 -0.50
N THR A 601 21.69 -6.25 0.78
CA THR A 601 22.08 -5.34 1.85
C THR A 601 22.84 -6.10 2.94
N VAL A 602 23.92 -5.48 3.43
CA VAL A 602 24.67 -5.92 4.61
C VAL A 602 24.44 -4.90 5.72
N GLY A 603 23.80 -5.30 6.82
CA GLY A 603 23.61 -4.48 8.01
C GLY A 603 24.73 -4.72 9.02
N LEU A 604 25.23 -3.66 9.66
CA LEU A 604 26.36 -3.68 10.59
C LEU A 604 26.10 -2.73 11.76
N ASN A 605 26.86 -2.91 12.85
CA ASN A 605 26.81 -1.96 13.95
C ASN A 605 27.46 -0.63 13.56
N ILE A 606 26.90 0.49 14.03
CA ILE A 606 27.40 1.83 13.72
C ILE A 606 28.87 2.06 14.10
N SER A 607 29.43 1.29 15.04
CA SER A 607 30.85 1.38 15.40
C SER A 607 31.81 1.07 14.24
N GLN A 608 31.33 0.39 13.19
CA GLN A 608 32.11 0.05 11.99
C GLN A 608 32.04 1.13 10.89
N ALA A 609 31.36 2.26 11.14
CA ALA A 609 31.20 3.32 10.15
C ALA A 609 32.53 3.85 9.60
N PRO A 610 33.61 4.07 10.39
CA PRO A 610 34.89 4.51 9.84
C PRO A 610 35.45 3.55 8.78
N GLU A 611 35.51 2.25 9.07
CA GLU A 611 36.05 1.25 8.15
C GLU A 611 35.17 1.09 6.90
N VAL A 612 33.85 1.20 7.06
CA VAL A 612 32.90 1.12 5.94
C VAL A 612 32.99 2.34 5.04
N MET A 613 33.23 3.53 5.60
CA MET A 613 33.43 4.75 4.81
C MET A 613 34.75 4.74 4.05
N ASP A 614 35.82 4.19 4.63
CA ASP A 614 37.08 3.93 3.91
C ASP A 614 36.89 2.93 2.77
N TYR A 615 36.12 1.85 3.01
CA TYR A 615 35.72 0.91 1.98
C TYR A 615 34.94 1.60 0.86
N LEU A 616 33.97 2.46 1.18
CA LEU A 616 33.16 3.17 0.19
C LEU A 616 34.01 4.11 -0.65
N ALA A 617 34.93 4.88 -0.04
CA ALA A 617 35.85 5.74 -0.76
C ALA A 617 36.74 4.94 -1.74
N ASN A 618 37.24 3.78 -1.31
CA ASN A 618 38.03 2.89 -2.17
C ASN A 618 37.16 2.24 -3.27
N PHE A 619 35.92 1.86 -2.98
CA PHE A 619 34.97 1.37 -3.96
C PHE A 619 34.74 2.40 -5.08
N THR A 620 34.58 3.69 -4.73
CA THR A 620 34.44 4.78 -5.72
C THR A 620 35.60 4.81 -6.71
N LEU A 621 36.83 4.61 -6.23
CA LEU A 621 38.01 4.59 -7.11
C LEU A 621 37.99 3.40 -8.08
N LYS A 622 37.52 2.23 -7.62
CA LYS A 622 37.45 1.00 -8.42
C LYS A 622 36.40 1.06 -9.53
N LEU A 623 35.39 1.93 -9.43
CA LEU A 623 34.40 2.14 -10.50
C LEU A 623 35.04 2.63 -11.81
N ASN A 624 36.19 3.29 -11.73
CA ASN A 624 36.98 3.67 -12.90
C ASN A 624 37.54 2.46 -13.67
N ASP A 625 37.65 1.29 -13.05
CA ASP A 625 38.07 0.06 -13.72
C ASP A 625 36.85 -0.81 -14.06
N ASP A 626 35.91 -0.94 -13.12
CA ASP A 626 34.67 -1.72 -13.25
C ASP A 626 33.44 -0.86 -12.88
N PRO A 627 32.78 -0.22 -13.87
CA PRO A 627 31.61 0.62 -13.65
C PRO A 627 30.30 -0.17 -13.56
N GLU A 628 30.34 -1.49 -13.34
CA GLU A 628 29.16 -2.36 -13.43
C GLU A 628 28.54 -2.68 -12.06
N GLY A 629 28.96 -1.99 -11.00
CA GLY A 629 28.45 -2.17 -9.65
C GLY A 629 28.05 -0.89 -8.95
N LEU A 630 27.26 -1.06 -7.91
CA LEU A 630 26.81 -0.03 -6.98
C LEU A 630 27.08 -0.52 -5.56
N SER A 631 27.61 0.38 -4.74
CA SER A 631 27.68 0.25 -3.28
C SER A 631 27.28 1.59 -2.70
N ALA A 632 26.25 1.61 -1.86
CA ALA A 632 25.78 2.81 -1.17
C ALA A 632 25.63 2.51 0.31
N VAL A 633 25.90 3.50 1.16
CA VAL A 633 25.88 3.35 2.62
C VAL A 633 24.78 4.19 3.20
N THR A 634 24.00 3.61 4.11
CA THR A 634 22.99 4.32 4.91
C THR A 634 23.40 4.24 6.37
N LEU A 635 23.51 5.38 7.04
CA LEU A 635 23.68 5.48 8.49
C LEU A 635 22.33 5.91 9.08
N ALA A 636 21.68 5.06 9.87
CA ALA A 636 20.28 5.29 10.25
C ALA A 636 19.97 4.93 11.70
N TRP A 637 19.03 5.65 12.29
CA TRP A 637 18.43 5.27 13.56
C TRP A 637 17.63 3.97 13.40
N ASN A 638 17.93 2.97 14.23
CA ASN A 638 17.20 1.71 14.27
C ASN A 638 16.30 1.66 15.53
N PRO A 639 14.96 1.79 15.36
CA PRO A 639 14.04 1.80 16.50
C PRO A 639 13.97 0.46 17.24
N ASP A 640 14.34 -0.66 16.62
CA ASP A 640 14.28 -1.99 17.25
C ASP A 640 15.36 -2.17 18.32
N VAL A 641 16.53 -1.54 18.12
CA VAL A 641 17.65 -1.57 19.08
C VAL A 641 17.81 -0.27 19.86
N GLN A 642 17.05 0.77 19.52
CA GLN A 642 17.13 2.12 20.09
C GLN A 642 18.55 2.71 20.02
N ASP A 643 19.22 2.48 18.90
CA ASP A 643 20.54 2.99 18.59
C ASP A 643 20.69 3.16 17.07
N TYR A 644 21.80 3.73 16.62
CA TYR A 644 22.14 3.81 15.21
C TYR A 644 22.75 2.49 14.72
N ASP A 645 22.41 2.14 13.48
CA ASP A 645 23.03 1.07 12.70
C ASP A 645 23.50 1.63 11.35
N LEU A 646 24.24 0.82 10.60
CA LEU A 646 24.58 1.13 9.21
C LEU A 646 24.25 -0.02 8.26
N PHE A 647 23.95 0.33 7.02
CA PHE A 647 23.56 -0.60 5.97
C PHE A 647 24.36 -0.33 4.69
N ILE A 648 24.92 -1.37 4.09
CA ILE A 648 25.61 -1.30 2.79
C ILE A 648 24.71 -1.97 1.75
N SER A 649 24.13 -1.18 0.86
CA SER A 649 23.30 -1.66 -0.25
C SER A 649 24.15 -1.85 -1.50
N ASN A 650 24.13 -3.06 -2.05
CA ASN A 650 25.02 -3.49 -3.11
C ASN A 650 24.23 -4.00 -4.32
N ALA A 651 24.76 -3.76 -5.51
CA ALA A 651 24.26 -4.32 -6.76
C ALA A 651 25.40 -4.48 -7.78
N TYR A 652 25.41 -5.56 -8.54
CA TYR A 652 26.31 -5.80 -9.65
C TYR A 652 25.50 -6.25 -10.86
N LEU A 653 25.83 -5.73 -12.04
CA LEU A 653 25.10 -5.96 -13.29
C LEU A 653 25.40 -7.33 -13.93
N HIS A 654 26.00 -8.24 -13.16
CA HIS A 654 26.20 -9.64 -13.53
C HIS A 654 25.82 -10.55 -12.37
N PRO A 655 25.38 -11.80 -12.63
CA PRO A 655 25.03 -12.78 -11.61
C PRO A 655 26.27 -13.43 -10.96
N GLU A 656 27.29 -12.65 -10.66
CA GLU A 656 28.54 -13.08 -10.04
C GLU A 656 28.62 -12.57 -8.59
N SER A 657 28.86 -13.49 -7.65
CA SER A 657 29.00 -13.13 -6.23
C SER A 657 30.42 -12.69 -5.93
N PHE A 658 30.55 -11.53 -5.26
CA PHE A 658 31.84 -10.96 -4.84
C PHE A 658 32.85 -10.79 -6.00
N PRO A 659 32.49 -10.06 -7.07
CA PRO A 659 33.45 -9.75 -8.12
C PRO A 659 34.52 -8.80 -7.56
N PRO A 660 35.71 -8.69 -8.19
CA PRO A 660 36.85 -7.91 -7.66
C PRO A 660 36.54 -6.46 -7.27
N LEU A 661 35.55 -5.83 -7.91
CA LEU A 661 35.03 -4.51 -7.56
C LEU A 661 34.64 -4.39 -6.08
N PHE A 662 34.03 -5.43 -5.49
CA PHE A 662 33.56 -5.43 -4.11
C PHE A 662 34.61 -5.89 -3.09
N SER A 663 35.85 -6.15 -3.51
CA SER A 663 36.92 -6.60 -2.61
C SER A 663 37.03 -5.71 -1.36
N GLY A 664 36.95 -6.36 -0.19
CA GLY A 664 36.88 -5.74 1.13
C GLY A 664 35.49 -5.84 1.77
N LEU A 665 34.43 -5.99 0.97
CA LEU A 665 33.07 -6.21 1.49
C LEU A 665 32.97 -7.54 2.26
N GLU A 666 33.73 -8.55 1.83
CA GLU A 666 33.77 -9.88 2.45
C GLU A 666 34.23 -9.82 3.91
N GLU A 667 35.00 -8.80 4.28
CA GLU A 667 35.51 -8.62 5.64
C GLU A 667 34.40 -8.24 6.63
N PHE A 668 33.33 -7.61 6.15
CA PHE A 668 32.19 -7.19 6.97
C PHE A 668 31.12 -8.28 7.12
N VAL A 669 31.03 -9.22 6.16
CA VAL A 669 30.01 -10.27 6.15
C VAL A 669 29.97 -11.11 7.45
N PRO A 670 31.11 -11.51 8.05
CA PRO A 670 31.10 -12.29 9.29
C PRO A 670 30.52 -11.55 10.50
N SER A 671 30.58 -10.22 10.53
CA SER A 671 30.05 -9.39 11.62
C SER A 671 28.67 -8.79 11.30
N ALA A 672 28.08 -9.14 10.16
CA ALA A 672 26.82 -8.58 9.70
C ALA A 672 25.67 -8.94 10.65
N THR A 673 24.91 -7.93 11.07
CA THR A 673 23.65 -8.11 11.80
C THR A 673 22.54 -8.58 10.86
N THR A 674 22.62 -8.24 9.57
CA THR A 674 21.74 -8.73 8.50
C THR A 674 22.56 -8.89 7.21
N ASN A 675 22.28 -9.94 6.42
CA ASN A 675 22.90 -10.12 5.11
C ASN A 675 21.88 -10.72 4.13
N THR A 676 21.57 -10.00 3.06
CA THR A 676 20.66 -10.43 2.00
C THR A 676 21.34 -10.57 0.63
N LEU A 677 22.67 -10.53 0.57
CA LEU A 677 23.43 -10.66 -0.68
C LEU A 677 23.12 -11.99 -1.38
N ALA A 678 22.67 -11.92 -2.62
CA ALA A 678 22.37 -13.09 -3.44
C ALA A 678 22.48 -12.78 -4.93
N VAL A 679 22.65 -13.83 -5.75
CA VAL A 679 22.34 -13.74 -7.17
C VAL A 679 20.83 -13.52 -7.32
N THR A 680 20.46 -12.51 -8.09
CA THR A 680 19.12 -11.94 -8.16
C THR A 680 18.87 -11.35 -9.56
N ASN A 681 17.82 -10.54 -9.70
CA ASN A 681 17.53 -9.74 -10.87
C ASN A 681 17.06 -8.34 -10.47
N ILE A 682 17.01 -7.42 -11.44
CA ILE A 682 16.64 -6.02 -11.19
C ILE A 682 15.23 -5.89 -10.60
N THR A 683 14.27 -6.71 -11.03
CA THR A 683 12.90 -6.69 -10.49
C THR A 683 12.88 -7.00 -8.99
N SER A 684 13.59 -8.05 -8.56
CA SER A 684 13.61 -8.49 -7.17
C SER A 684 14.42 -7.53 -6.28
N LEU A 685 15.55 -7.03 -6.80
CA LEU A 685 16.42 -6.11 -6.06
C LEU A 685 15.75 -4.74 -5.84
N THR A 686 15.12 -4.18 -6.87
CA THR A 686 14.39 -2.90 -6.75
C THR A 686 13.14 -3.00 -5.87
N ALA A 687 12.52 -4.18 -5.79
CA ALA A 687 11.45 -4.47 -4.83
C ALA A 687 11.98 -4.51 -3.39
N ALA A 688 13.14 -5.15 -3.17
CA ALA A 688 13.77 -5.19 -1.86
C ALA A 688 14.18 -3.79 -1.37
N PHE A 689 14.74 -2.96 -2.24
CA PHE A 689 15.09 -1.57 -1.90
C PHE A 689 13.85 -0.73 -1.58
N ALA A 690 12.77 -0.89 -2.35
CA ALA A 690 11.50 -0.21 -2.04
C ALA A 690 10.87 -0.67 -0.73
N ALA A 691 11.10 -1.90 -0.30
CA ALA A 691 10.61 -2.40 0.99
C ALA A 691 11.37 -1.82 2.20
N GLY A 692 12.62 -1.38 1.99
CA GLY A 692 13.43 -0.71 3.02
C GLY A 692 12.96 0.73 3.32
N ASP A 693 12.25 1.36 2.38
CA ASP A 693 11.75 2.74 2.50
C ASP A 693 10.23 2.82 2.15
N PRO A 694 9.35 2.37 3.07
CA PRO A 694 7.93 2.22 2.79
C PRO A 694 7.20 3.56 2.72
N SER A 695 6.20 3.63 1.84
CA SER A 695 5.29 4.78 1.71
C SER A 695 4.35 4.99 2.90
N GLY A 696 3.79 6.19 3.01
CA GLY A 696 2.74 6.55 3.97
C GLY A 696 3.24 7.25 5.24
N PHE A 697 4.54 7.49 5.35
CA PHE A 697 5.11 8.33 6.40
C PHE A 697 5.15 9.79 5.96
N ARG A 698 5.23 10.70 6.94
CA ARG A 698 5.69 12.05 6.66
C ARG A 698 7.19 11.95 6.41
N THR A 699 7.69 12.58 5.36
CA THR A 699 9.09 12.46 4.94
C THR A 699 9.65 13.81 4.51
N ASN A 700 10.94 14.03 4.75
CA ASN A 700 11.70 15.21 4.36
C ASN A 700 13.05 14.75 3.80
N TRP A 701 13.47 15.33 2.67
CA TRP A 701 14.71 14.99 1.96
C TRP A 701 15.49 16.26 1.70
N TRP A 702 16.78 16.22 2.02
CA TRP A 702 17.72 17.25 1.64
C TRP A 702 18.95 16.62 1.03
N THR A 703 19.49 17.26 -0.01
CA THR A 703 20.69 16.74 -0.68
C THR A 703 21.87 17.69 -0.56
N LEU A 704 23.06 17.10 -0.52
CA LEU A 704 24.36 17.76 -0.55
C LEU A 704 25.31 16.91 -1.38
N THR A 705 26.35 17.54 -1.94
CA THR A 705 27.40 16.82 -2.64
C THR A 705 28.75 17.26 -2.12
N PHE A 706 29.60 16.30 -1.76
CA PHE A 706 30.97 16.54 -1.35
C PHE A 706 31.92 15.81 -2.29
N ASP A 707 33.18 16.25 -2.36
CA ASP A 707 34.25 15.36 -2.80
C ASP A 707 34.27 14.12 -1.90
N ALA A 708 34.63 12.96 -2.45
CA ALA A 708 34.58 11.67 -1.78
C ALA A 708 35.60 11.57 -0.63
N ASP A 709 35.27 12.17 0.50
CA ASP A 709 36.02 12.20 1.75
C ASP A 709 35.20 11.50 2.84
N ALA A 710 35.76 10.43 3.43
CA ALA A 710 35.10 9.64 4.47
C ALA A 710 34.87 10.46 5.76
N GLN A 711 35.81 11.33 6.13
CA GLN A 711 35.80 12.04 7.39
C GLN A 711 34.72 13.13 7.44
N ILE A 712 34.47 13.85 6.33
CA ILE A 712 33.38 14.83 6.30
C ILE A 712 32.02 14.17 6.54
N VAL A 713 31.79 12.97 5.98
CA VAL A 713 30.53 12.23 6.20
C VAL A 713 30.36 11.86 7.67
N LEU A 714 31.41 11.31 8.30
CA LEU A 714 31.38 10.92 9.71
C LEU A 714 31.11 12.12 10.63
N ASP A 715 31.76 13.25 10.37
CA ASP A 715 31.61 14.45 11.20
C ASP A 715 30.21 15.09 11.03
N VAL A 716 29.68 15.10 9.82
CA VAL A 716 28.30 15.54 9.54
C VAL A 716 27.30 14.60 10.19
N PHE A 717 27.52 13.28 10.12
CA PHE A 717 26.67 12.30 10.79
C PHE A 717 26.69 12.46 12.32
N ASP A 718 27.86 12.68 12.92
CA ASP A 718 27.99 12.91 14.36
C ASP A 718 27.27 14.17 14.83
N TYR A 719 27.27 15.23 14.02
CA TYR A 719 26.45 16.41 14.28
C TYR A 719 24.95 16.11 14.16
N GLY A 720 24.52 15.43 13.10
CA GLY A 720 23.13 15.03 12.90
C GLY A 720 22.58 14.18 14.04
N LYS A 721 23.35 13.18 14.53
CA LYS A 721 22.98 12.39 15.72
C LYS A 721 22.66 13.26 16.94
N GLN A 722 23.44 14.33 17.16
CA GLN A 722 23.20 15.24 18.28
C GLN A 722 21.97 16.13 18.03
N LEU A 723 21.81 16.60 16.80
CA LEU A 723 20.73 17.51 16.42
C LEU A 723 19.35 16.85 16.46
N PHE A 724 19.26 15.57 16.07
CA PHE A 724 18.02 14.81 15.95
C PHE A 724 17.75 13.88 17.15
N ALA A 725 18.58 13.88 18.19
CA ALA A 725 18.49 12.94 19.33
C ALA A 725 17.13 12.95 20.06
N ASP A 726 16.51 14.11 20.20
CA ASP A 726 15.18 14.30 20.78
C ASP A 726 14.06 13.83 19.85
N LEU A 727 14.24 13.97 18.53
CA LEU A 727 13.27 13.54 17.54
C LEU A 727 13.25 12.02 17.34
N VAL A 728 14.41 11.37 17.21
CA VAL A 728 14.46 9.91 16.94
C VAL A 728 13.98 9.05 18.11
N THR A 729 13.93 9.63 19.32
CA THR A 729 13.33 8.99 20.50
C THR A 729 11.80 9.16 20.56
N THR A 730 11.23 10.00 19.69
CA THR A 730 9.78 10.15 19.54
C THR A 730 9.24 9.02 18.66
N ASN A 731 8.18 8.35 19.13
CA ASN A 731 7.62 7.20 18.45
C ASN A 731 7.14 7.54 17.03
N GLY A 732 7.61 6.77 16.06
CA GLY A 732 7.27 6.95 14.64
C GLY A 732 8.21 7.88 13.89
N THR A 733 9.25 8.42 14.54
CA THR A 733 10.27 9.26 13.92
C THR A 733 11.59 8.51 13.72
N GLN A 734 12.25 8.71 12.58
CA GLN A 734 13.59 8.20 12.30
C GLN A 734 14.38 9.22 11.50
N TRP A 735 15.70 9.16 11.63
CA TRP A 735 16.63 9.99 10.88
C TRP A 735 17.71 9.08 10.26
N SER A 736 18.05 9.35 9.02
CA SER A 736 19.12 8.66 8.29
C SER A 736 19.91 9.60 7.41
N LEU A 737 21.13 9.15 7.11
CA LEU A 737 22.02 9.75 6.14
C LEU A 737 22.42 8.70 5.11
N ASP A 738 22.03 8.90 3.85
CA ASP A 738 22.36 8.03 2.73
C ASP A 738 23.52 8.63 1.93
N ILE A 739 24.51 7.80 1.62
CA ILE A 739 25.75 8.18 0.95
C ILE A 739 25.91 7.34 -0.30
N GLN A 740 25.97 8.02 -1.44
CA GLN A 740 26.08 7.39 -2.75
C GLN A 740 27.32 7.90 -3.47
N PRO A 741 28.21 7.01 -3.93
CA PRO A 741 29.36 7.42 -4.69
C PRO A 741 28.94 7.83 -6.10
N ILE A 742 29.54 8.90 -6.61
CA ILE A 742 29.50 9.30 -8.02
C ILE A 742 30.94 9.40 -8.47
N ASP A 743 31.35 8.51 -9.37
CA ASP A 743 32.73 8.44 -9.86
C ASP A 743 32.93 9.33 -11.10
N GLN A 744 34.18 9.41 -11.54
CA GLN A 744 34.54 10.23 -12.68
C GLN A 744 33.87 9.75 -13.98
N LYS A 745 33.68 8.43 -14.16
CA LYS A 745 33.01 7.90 -15.37
C LYS A 745 31.55 8.28 -15.43
N PHE A 746 30.82 8.21 -14.31
CA PHE A 746 29.45 8.72 -14.24
C PHE A 746 29.41 10.16 -14.75
N ILE A 747 30.26 11.03 -14.20
CA ILE A 747 30.27 12.47 -14.50
C ILE A 747 30.57 12.69 -15.99
N GLN A 748 31.61 12.03 -16.51
CA GLN A 748 31.99 12.11 -17.92
C GLN A 748 30.89 11.61 -18.86
N ALA A 749 30.25 10.49 -18.53
CA ALA A 749 29.12 9.95 -19.31
C ALA A 749 27.92 10.90 -19.29
N THR A 750 27.66 11.54 -18.14
CA THR A 750 26.63 12.58 -18.01
C THR A 750 26.91 13.77 -18.93
N GLN A 751 28.13 14.28 -18.90
CA GLN A 751 28.58 15.40 -19.73
C GLN A 751 28.62 15.07 -21.22
N ALA A 752 29.02 13.85 -21.59
CA ALA A 752 29.04 13.37 -22.97
C ALA A 752 27.64 13.34 -23.60
N GLY A 753 26.60 13.09 -22.79
CA GLY A 753 25.20 13.22 -23.20
C GLY A 753 24.70 14.67 -23.32
N ASN A 754 25.55 15.68 -23.12
CA ASN A 754 25.21 17.10 -23.17
C ASN A 754 24.09 17.47 -22.17
N ASN A 755 24.11 16.90 -20.96
CA ASN A 755 23.05 17.08 -19.96
C ASN A 755 23.09 18.48 -19.29
N PRO A 756 21.94 19.14 -19.05
CA PRO A 756 21.87 20.45 -18.38
C PRO A 756 22.09 20.42 -16.85
N SER A 757 22.33 19.25 -16.25
CA SER A 757 22.41 19.10 -14.78
C SER A 757 23.53 19.87 -14.09
N GLY A 758 24.53 20.36 -14.83
CA GLY A 758 25.71 21.03 -14.26
C GLY A 758 26.64 20.11 -13.45
N LEU A 759 26.43 18.79 -13.50
CA LEU A 759 27.26 17.83 -12.78
C LEU A 759 28.73 17.93 -13.22
N SER A 760 29.61 18.20 -12.27
CA SER A 760 31.06 18.32 -12.46
C SER A 760 31.80 17.96 -11.18
N GLY A 761 33.06 17.57 -11.31
CA GLY A 761 33.88 17.05 -10.22
C GLY A 761 34.71 15.84 -10.69
N ASP A 762 35.34 15.15 -9.74
CA ASP A 762 36.06 13.88 -9.99
C ASP A 762 35.34 12.70 -9.30
N ASN A 763 35.58 12.50 -8.02
CA ASN A 763 34.90 11.48 -7.22
C ASN A 763 34.13 12.19 -6.11
N LEU A 764 32.82 11.97 -6.08
CA LEU A 764 31.90 12.67 -5.19
C LEU A 764 31.14 11.68 -4.30
N PHE A 765 30.71 12.15 -3.14
CA PHE A 765 29.65 11.57 -2.36
C PHE A 765 28.40 12.44 -2.47
N LEU A 766 27.35 11.88 -3.08
CA LEU A 766 26.01 12.43 -3.03
C LEU A 766 25.36 12.00 -1.72
N ILE A 767 24.99 12.97 -0.91
CA ILE A 767 24.38 12.81 0.40
C ILE A 767 22.89 13.08 0.27
N LEU A 768 22.09 12.20 0.87
CA LEU A 768 20.67 12.42 1.13
C LEU A 768 20.47 12.35 2.65
N GLU A 769 20.07 13.46 3.23
CA GLU A 769 19.52 13.50 4.58
C GLU A 769 18.03 13.18 4.50
N HIS A 770 17.58 12.27 5.35
CA HIS A 770 16.21 11.78 5.32
C HIS A 770 15.64 11.69 6.74
N VAL A 771 14.51 12.37 6.95
CA VAL A 771 13.69 12.23 8.16
C VAL A 771 12.37 11.61 7.78
N ILE A 772 11.94 10.58 8.51
CA ILE A 772 10.55 10.11 8.49
C ILE A 772 9.90 10.34 9.85
N TRP A 773 8.62 10.71 9.87
CA TRP A 773 7.85 10.87 11.10
C TRP A 773 6.35 10.60 10.86
N THR A 774 5.59 10.47 11.95
CA THR A 774 4.13 10.25 11.88
C THR A 774 3.29 11.39 12.44
N ASP A 775 3.82 12.16 13.40
CA ASP A 775 3.07 13.21 14.08
C ASP A 775 3.17 14.54 13.33
N PRO A 776 2.08 15.05 12.72
CA PRO A 776 2.12 16.31 11.98
C PRO A 776 2.48 17.53 12.84
N SER A 777 2.38 17.47 14.18
CA SER A 777 2.83 18.61 14.99
C SER A 777 4.35 18.82 14.99
N LEU A 778 5.11 17.85 14.48
CA LEU A 778 6.56 17.92 14.36
C LEU A 778 7.03 18.53 13.03
N ASP A 779 6.11 18.84 12.10
CA ASP A 779 6.46 19.31 10.74
C ASP A 779 7.44 20.52 10.80
N ASP A 780 7.14 21.56 11.58
CA ASP A 780 8.00 22.75 11.68
C ASP A 780 9.35 22.46 12.35
N GLU A 781 9.37 21.60 13.37
CA GLU A 781 10.59 21.24 14.09
C GLU A 781 11.54 20.42 13.22
N VAL A 782 11.00 19.45 12.48
CA VAL A 782 11.76 18.63 11.53
C VAL A 782 12.38 19.50 10.44
N HIS A 783 11.60 20.36 9.78
CA HIS A 783 12.15 21.25 8.74
C HIS A 783 13.24 22.19 9.30
N SER A 784 13.03 22.74 10.50
CA SER A 784 14.01 23.62 11.15
C SER A 784 15.33 22.90 11.46
N LYS A 785 15.27 21.65 11.95
CA LYS A 785 16.47 20.85 12.23
C LYS A 785 17.15 20.38 10.94
N ALA A 786 16.40 19.99 9.92
CA ALA A 786 16.96 19.64 8.61
C ALA A 786 17.71 20.82 7.98
N GLN A 787 17.15 22.04 8.05
CA GLN A 787 17.84 23.25 7.60
C GLN A 787 19.13 23.53 8.42
N GLN A 788 19.08 23.39 9.74
CA GLN A 788 20.28 23.54 10.59
C GLN A 788 21.37 22.52 10.25
N PHE A 789 20.98 21.27 9.98
CA PHE A 789 21.88 20.24 9.50
C PHE A 789 22.53 20.62 8.17
N LEU A 790 21.73 21.07 7.20
CA LEU A 790 22.20 21.51 5.88
C LEU A 790 23.21 22.65 6.01
N ASP A 791 22.87 23.68 6.78
CA ASP A 791 23.74 24.85 6.99
C ASP A 791 25.07 24.43 7.63
N TYR A 792 25.02 23.55 8.64
CA TYR A 792 26.24 23.02 9.27
C TYR A 792 27.10 22.25 8.26
N ALA A 793 26.51 21.31 7.53
CA ALA A 793 27.22 20.44 6.62
C ALA A 793 27.83 21.21 5.44
N GLN A 794 27.11 22.17 4.86
CA GLN A 794 27.63 23.07 3.83
C GLN A 794 28.80 23.93 4.33
N ASN A 795 28.66 24.50 5.52
CA ASN A 795 29.73 25.31 6.12
C ASN A 795 30.98 24.48 6.41
N LEU A 796 30.81 23.28 6.96
CA LEU A 796 31.92 22.39 7.26
C LEU A 796 32.64 21.92 5.99
N ALA A 797 31.88 21.49 4.97
CA ALA A 797 32.43 21.09 3.68
C ALA A 797 33.14 22.26 2.98
N SER A 798 32.59 23.48 3.04
CA SER A 798 33.22 24.69 2.51
C SER A 798 34.54 25.01 3.22
N GLN A 799 34.58 24.92 4.54
CA GLN A 799 35.80 25.16 5.34
C GLN A 799 36.90 24.15 5.02
N ARG A 800 36.53 22.92 4.68
CA ARG A 800 37.47 21.87 4.26
C ARG A 800 37.83 21.92 2.78
N GLY A 801 37.14 22.73 1.98
CA GLY A 801 37.36 22.83 0.54
C GLY A 801 36.88 21.60 -0.23
N VAL A 802 35.92 20.84 0.30
CA VAL A 802 35.36 19.62 -0.31
C VAL A 802 33.90 19.78 -0.73
N LEU A 803 33.31 20.97 -0.58
CA LEU A 803 31.93 21.22 -1.02
C LEU A 803 31.86 21.26 -2.55
N ASN A 804 31.03 20.38 -3.12
CA ASN A 804 30.62 20.47 -4.51
C ASN A 804 29.26 21.18 -4.59
N GLN A 805 29.09 22.08 -5.56
CA GLN A 805 27.87 22.90 -5.67
C GLN A 805 26.71 22.12 -6.30
N TRP A 806 26.95 20.96 -6.91
CA TRP A 806 25.90 20.20 -7.58
C TRP A 806 24.87 19.65 -6.59
N LEU A 807 23.58 19.82 -6.90
CA LEU A 807 22.48 19.22 -6.15
C LEU A 807 21.66 18.33 -7.07
N TYR A 808 21.33 17.14 -6.57
CA TYR A 808 20.50 16.19 -7.30
C TYR A 808 19.01 16.50 -7.11
N LEU A 809 18.35 17.01 -8.15
CA LEU A 809 16.96 17.49 -8.10
C LEU A 809 15.98 16.48 -7.47
N ASN A 810 16.09 15.18 -7.77
CA ASN A 810 15.18 14.17 -7.22
C ASN A 810 15.30 13.97 -5.69
N TYR A 811 16.39 14.41 -5.06
CA TYR A 811 16.61 14.34 -3.60
C TYR A 811 16.51 15.70 -2.91
N ALA A 812 16.28 16.75 -3.69
CA ALA A 812 16.26 18.10 -3.16
C ALA A 812 14.93 18.43 -2.48
N ASP A 813 15.01 19.16 -1.36
CA ASP A 813 13.84 19.86 -0.85
C ASP A 813 13.41 20.97 -1.83
N GLY A 814 12.12 21.30 -1.82
CA GLY A 814 11.55 22.33 -2.70
C GLY A 814 12.15 23.72 -2.53
N SER A 815 12.87 23.98 -1.44
CA SER A 815 13.56 25.24 -1.17
C SER A 815 15.02 25.29 -1.65
N GLN A 816 15.62 24.16 -2.05
CA GLN A 816 17.02 24.12 -2.48
C GLN A 816 17.21 24.75 -3.89
N PRO A 817 18.26 25.58 -4.09
CA PRO A 817 18.44 26.39 -5.29
C PRO A 817 19.11 25.62 -6.44
N ILE A 818 18.37 24.66 -7.02
CA ILE A 818 18.90 23.73 -8.04
C ILE A 818 19.42 24.46 -9.28
N TYR A 819 18.65 25.40 -9.82
CA TYR A 819 18.98 26.04 -11.11
C TYR A 819 20.08 27.10 -10.99
N GLU A 820 20.33 27.61 -9.79
CA GLU A 820 21.42 28.53 -9.50
C GLU A 820 22.78 27.81 -9.47
N GLN A 821 22.79 26.48 -9.38
CA GLN A 821 24.01 25.67 -9.21
C GLN A 821 24.45 24.91 -10.46
N ILE A 822 23.69 24.99 -11.56
CA ILE A 822 24.02 24.30 -12.82
C ILE A 822 24.94 25.09 -13.76
N GLY A 823 25.31 26.31 -13.37
CA GLY A 823 26.14 27.26 -14.12
C GLY A 823 25.37 28.17 -15.08
N ASP A 824 25.82 29.42 -15.19
CA ASP A 824 25.13 30.51 -15.90
C ASP A 824 24.75 30.16 -17.35
N SER A 825 25.65 29.53 -18.09
CA SER A 825 25.41 29.14 -19.50
C SER A 825 24.25 28.14 -19.64
N ASN A 826 24.16 27.15 -18.75
CA ASN A 826 23.07 26.18 -18.76
C ASN A 826 21.76 26.85 -18.33
N LEU A 827 21.80 27.69 -17.29
CA LEU A 827 20.64 28.43 -16.81
C LEU A 827 20.05 29.34 -17.90
N GLU A 828 20.88 30.14 -18.56
CA GLU A 828 20.46 31.02 -19.66
C GLU A 828 19.82 30.21 -20.80
N ARG A 829 20.40 29.05 -21.16
CA ARG A 829 19.87 28.19 -22.21
C ARG A 829 18.52 27.55 -21.82
N LEU A 830 18.35 27.14 -20.56
CA LEU A 830 17.07 26.66 -20.04
C LEU A 830 16.00 27.76 -20.06
N GLN A 831 16.35 29.00 -19.70
CA GLN A 831 15.46 30.17 -19.77
C GLN A 831 15.09 30.55 -21.21
N GLN A 832 16.02 30.41 -22.16
CA GLN A 832 15.73 30.60 -23.58
C GLN A 832 14.72 29.57 -24.09
N ALA A 833 14.92 28.28 -23.79
CA ALA A 833 13.95 27.24 -24.11
C ALA A 833 12.59 27.53 -23.44
N LYS A 834 12.60 28.01 -22.20
CA LYS A 834 11.37 28.34 -21.47
C LYS A 834 10.61 29.46 -22.18
N SER A 835 11.32 30.48 -22.66
CA SER A 835 10.75 31.58 -23.43
C SER A 835 10.20 31.13 -24.80
N ALA A 836 10.75 30.06 -25.39
CA ALA A 836 10.27 29.52 -26.65
C ALA A 836 8.99 28.68 -26.49
N TYR A 837 8.92 27.82 -25.47
CA TYR A 837 7.84 26.84 -25.31
C TYR A 837 6.74 27.25 -24.31
N ASP A 838 7.02 28.21 -23.42
CA ASP A 838 6.03 28.84 -22.53
C ASP A 838 6.33 30.35 -22.36
N PRO A 839 6.20 31.15 -23.43
CA PRO A 839 6.58 32.58 -23.45
C PRO A 839 5.82 33.44 -22.44
N SER A 840 4.63 33.01 -22.02
CA SER A 840 3.81 33.73 -21.03
C SER A 840 4.00 33.20 -19.61
N ASN A 841 4.94 32.26 -19.39
CA ASN A 841 5.16 31.57 -18.13
C ASN A 841 3.87 31.04 -17.49
N LEU A 842 2.97 30.46 -18.30
CA LEU A 842 1.70 29.92 -17.81
C LEU A 842 1.94 28.74 -16.87
N LEU A 843 2.91 27.87 -17.17
CA LEU A 843 3.24 26.74 -16.30
C LEU A 843 3.84 27.21 -14.97
N GLY A 844 4.64 28.28 -14.97
CA GLY A 844 5.16 28.84 -13.73
C GLY A 844 4.09 29.51 -12.85
N GLN A 845 3.00 29.98 -13.47
CA GLN A 845 1.87 30.60 -12.77
C GLN A 845 0.83 29.59 -12.28
N LEU A 846 0.54 28.57 -13.07
CA LEU A 846 -0.61 27.68 -12.89
C LEU A 846 -0.23 26.32 -12.28
N TRP A 847 0.92 25.77 -12.64
CA TRP A 847 1.37 24.48 -12.11
C TRP A 847 2.10 24.71 -10.77
N ARG A 848 1.50 24.32 -9.65
CA ARG A 848 2.08 24.51 -8.31
C ARG A 848 3.31 23.67 -8.02
N GLY A 849 3.28 22.40 -8.44
CA GLY A 849 4.31 21.43 -8.14
C GLY A 849 5.65 21.61 -8.87
N GLY A 850 6.67 20.94 -8.34
CA GLY A 850 8.03 20.83 -8.90
C GLY A 850 8.85 22.13 -8.88
N PHE A 851 10.14 21.99 -9.21
CA PHE A 851 11.10 23.10 -9.25
C PHE A 851 10.88 24.01 -10.46
N LYS A 852 10.84 25.32 -10.24
CA LYS A 852 10.68 26.35 -11.29
C LYS A 852 12.00 27.05 -11.58
N LEU A 853 12.21 27.41 -12.85
CA LEU A 853 13.34 28.26 -13.23
C LEU A 853 13.20 29.65 -12.58
N PRO A 854 14.30 30.24 -12.07
CA PRO A 854 14.30 31.63 -11.65
C PRO A 854 14.01 32.54 -12.86
N GLN A 855 13.17 33.56 -12.65
CA GLN A 855 12.74 34.51 -13.68
C GLN A 855 13.60 35.75 -13.76
#